data_AF-A0A7S4AIR7-F1
#
_entry.id   AF-A0A7S4AIR7-F1
#
_cell.length_a   1.000
_cell.length_b   1.000
_cell.length_c   1.000
_cell.angle_alpha   90.00
_cell.angle_beta   90.00
_cell.angle_gamma   90.00
#
_symmetry.space_group_name_H-M   'P 1'
#
loop_
_entity.id
_entity.type
_entity.pdbx_description
1 polymer ?
#
loop_
_entity_poly.entity_id
_entity_poly.type
_entity_poly.pdbx_seq_one_letter_code
_entity_poly.pdbx_strand_id
1 'polypeptide(L)'
;QQLMVVIATMPMSRRYELPLSPAAITRIQEADKVDDNERTTTTTTTTTTTTTKTDNTQKTYAMDFGTVVAVSNTIATLQVVSNPVLSRNTTNNDSPIAPVLFDNLKSLNADLVRYAAWYPYPRVGVAELEPPNATSRTTSWNFGEDLQQMFLDVWNAVVNVDNSSNNSSSSNNNNNNNNNRLVVTFSTQPAWMFNTTDWSYPKSDNTGVADFHYGKRGGPGSNNKWIPSTTKLVADYYARFASWLVHGEFLDEFGNRVAGGPALGVGDGGITHWEVFNEPEGEHGLTAHQYNLLYDAIVIAIRNAVDPNHTITFFGPALESHKQWDRWRTFLDPQQHQIEARDAVANGYASFHFYAQTKSRTDANSWASDVWPQLETFLREVKSISDLGDQLNPTTRLAINEAGVIPPGDNNQDSEDLPPIYFNMVAAFYTVLWAELSVQNVVDLLGSSQYCGCPAMPERNIPDRMYPGVSMTNWTTGNGNPRYWALKLINRYSYSKARSRSNGAGGDRIVRLTLREEGKDTATSSSSSGRESTRSSSSIYVQGRITTDSKEILILVNKSNQQQTVRFTDSNSSADDTEYHVSVVDETTHDGPWKKFVITSTSVRPFLVLRPFAVAVVEIHDSSSTRSSSENNKDNNTNTNTGIRGGDAAIPDAGTTSTSTTERRHARVVHILHSNGNVDTGTA
;
A
#
# COMPACT_ATOMS: atom_id res chain seq x y z
N GLN A 1 8.34 -59.78 -25.35
CA GLN A 1 8.22 -60.62 -24.13
C GLN A 1 8.75 -59.80 -22.96
N GLN A 2 8.03 -59.84 -21.84
CA GLN A 2 7.82 -58.75 -20.87
C GLN A 2 8.96 -58.54 -19.87
N LEU A 3 9.16 -57.28 -19.45
CA LEU A 3 9.33 -56.90 -18.05
C LEU A 3 9.09 -55.38 -17.87
N MET A 4 8.17 -54.97 -16.97
CA MET A 4 8.44 -54.03 -15.85
C MET A 4 7.15 -53.57 -15.12
N VAL A 5 7.11 -53.98 -13.85
CA VAL A 5 6.66 -53.37 -12.56
C VAL A 5 5.66 -52.19 -12.56
N VAL A 6 4.62 -52.32 -11.72
CA VAL A 6 3.47 -51.42 -11.52
C VAL A 6 3.44 -50.81 -10.10
N ILE A 7 3.34 -49.46 -10.06
CA ILE A 7 2.50 -48.52 -9.28
C ILE A 7 2.23 -48.72 -7.77
N ALA A 8 2.49 -47.66 -6.98
CA ALA A 8 1.55 -47.13 -5.97
C ALA A 8 1.89 -45.68 -5.55
N THR A 9 0.98 -44.75 -5.86
CA THR A 9 0.89 -43.37 -5.36
C THR A 9 -0.40 -43.22 -4.55
N MET A 10 -0.38 -42.55 -3.40
CA MET A 10 -1.60 -42.10 -2.71
C MET A 10 -1.39 -40.75 -1.99
N PRO A 11 -2.40 -39.84 -2.04
CA PRO A 11 -2.48 -38.59 -1.30
C PRO A 11 -3.36 -38.73 -0.03
N MET A 12 -3.23 -37.83 0.95
CA MET A 12 -4.17 -37.71 2.07
C MET A 12 -4.77 -36.30 2.17
N SER A 13 -6.10 -36.27 2.27
CA SER A 13 -6.89 -35.13 2.71
C SER A 13 -7.99 -35.61 3.67
N ARG A 14 -8.48 -34.66 4.49
CA ARG A 14 -9.73 -34.62 5.27
C ARG A 14 -9.76 -35.24 6.66
N ARG A 15 -10.13 -34.41 7.65
CA ARG A 15 -10.86 -34.81 8.85
C ARG A 15 -12.22 -34.11 8.89
N TYR A 16 -13.21 -34.90 9.24
CA TYR A 16 -14.60 -34.54 9.55
C TYR A 16 -14.71 -34.21 11.04
N GLU A 17 -15.57 -33.24 11.38
CA GLU A 17 -16.16 -33.08 12.71
C GLU A 17 -17.62 -33.55 12.70
N LEU A 18 -18.10 -34.08 13.83
CA LEU A 18 -19.46 -33.97 14.38
C LEU A 18 -19.54 -34.72 15.75
N PRO A 19 -20.56 -34.51 16.62
CA PRO A 19 -20.44 -33.79 17.90
C PRO A 19 -20.71 -34.67 19.14
N LEU A 20 -20.47 -34.14 20.36
CA LEU A 20 -20.94 -34.76 21.60
C LEU A 20 -21.55 -33.73 22.58
N SER A 21 -22.68 -34.11 23.17
CA SER A 21 -23.42 -33.39 24.22
C SER A 21 -23.25 -34.08 25.60
N PRO A 22 -23.65 -33.45 26.72
CA PRO A 22 -23.12 -33.71 28.07
C PRO A 22 -24.03 -34.50 29.04
N ALA A 23 -23.41 -35.33 29.90
CA ALA A 23 -23.95 -35.85 31.18
C ALA A 23 -22.74 -36.31 32.06
N ALA A 24 -22.39 -35.67 33.17
CA ALA A 24 -22.98 -35.70 34.53
C ALA A 24 -22.62 -36.94 35.39
N ILE A 25 -21.85 -36.69 36.47
CA ILE A 25 -22.10 -37.11 37.87
C ILE A 25 -21.57 -38.50 38.37
N THR A 26 -20.40 -38.45 39.07
CA THR A 26 -20.24 -38.73 40.54
C THR A 26 -19.73 -40.08 41.11
N ARG A 27 -18.86 -39.91 42.15
CA ARG A 27 -18.45 -40.76 43.32
C ARG A 27 -17.33 -41.79 43.10
N ILE A 28 -16.14 -41.70 43.75
CA ILE A 28 -15.74 -41.68 45.19
C ILE A 28 -15.48 -43.10 45.75
N GLN A 29 -14.20 -43.28 46.12
CA GLN A 29 -13.58 -44.04 47.24
C GLN A 29 -13.71 -45.57 47.38
N GLU A 30 -12.53 -46.21 47.52
CA GLU A 30 -12.14 -47.13 48.61
C GLU A 30 -10.65 -46.81 48.94
N ALA A 31 -10.31 -46.27 50.12
CA ALA A 31 -10.01 -46.95 51.40
C ALA A 31 -8.61 -47.62 51.38
N ASP A 32 -7.71 -47.55 52.36
CA ASP A 32 -7.67 -47.01 53.73
C ASP A 32 -6.19 -47.03 54.16
N LYS A 33 -5.76 -46.07 55.01
CA LYS A 33 -5.21 -46.36 56.36
C LYS A 33 -4.75 -45.08 57.07
N VAL A 34 -5.22 -45.02 58.31
CA VAL A 34 -5.13 -43.98 59.34
C VAL A 34 -3.90 -44.22 60.22
N ASP A 35 -3.23 -43.14 60.67
CA ASP A 35 -2.93 -42.92 62.09
C ASP A 35 -2.56 -41.46 62.38
N ASP A 36 -3.20 -40.92 63.42
CA ASP A 36 -3.07 -39.55 63.93
C ASP A 36 -1.78 -39.38 64.76
N ASN A 37 -1.15 -38.19 64.69
CA ASN A 37 -0.86 -37.40 65.90
C ASN A 37 -0.27 -36.00 65.58
N GLU A 38 -0.81 -35.02 66.29
CA GLU A 38 -0.42 -33.62 66.32
C GLU A 38 1.05 -33.40 66.76
N ARG A 39 1.79 -32.57 66.02
CA ARG A 39 2.80 -31.69 66.64
C ARG A 39 3.13 -30.48 65.78
N THR A 40 2.87 -29.31 66.37
CA THR A 40 3.30 -27.95 66.05
C THR A 40 4.63 -27.83 65.33
N THR A 41 4.67 -27.09 64.20
CA THR A 41 5.90 -26.40 63.77
C THR A 41 5.59 -25.10 63.02
N THR A 42 6.30 -24.07 63.45
CA THR A 42 6.13 -22.64 63.22
C THR A 42 6.33 -22.21 61.76
N THR A 43 5.37 -21.45 61.24
CA THR A 43 5.45 -20.73 59.96
C THR A 43 6.54 -19.65 60.02
N THR A 44 7.54 -19.73 59.14
CA THR A 44 8.42 -18.58 58.82
C THR A 44 8.16 -18.19 57.36
N THR A 45 7.36 -17.16 57.17
CA THR A 45 7.07 -16.54 55.88
C THR A 45 8.33 -15.82 55.39
N THR A 46 8.95 -16.32 54.32
CA THR A 46 9.98 -15.57 53.58
C THR A 46 9.31 -14.95 52.36
N THR A 47 8.87 -13.70 52.51
CA THR A 47 8.38 -12.87 51.41
C THR A 47 9.56 -12.60 50.46
N THR A 48 9.61 -13.31 49.33
CA THR A 48 10.54 -12.99 48.25
C THR A 48 9.93 -11.85 47.46
N THR A 49 10.35 -10.62 47.78
CA THR A 49 10.04 -9.44 46.97
C THR A 49 10.83 -9.54 45.66
N THR A 50 10.22 -10.10 44.62
CA THR A 50 10.76 -10.03 43.27
C THR A 50 10.59 -8.60 42.78
N THR A 51 11.58 -7.75 43.04
CA THR A 51 11.69 -6.43 42.41
C THR A 51 12.04 -6.68 40.94
N THR A 52 11.04 -6.66 40.06
CA THR A 52 11.25 -6.51 38.63
C THR A 52 11.94 -5.16 38.42
N LYS A 53 13.25 -5.17 38.19
CA LYS A 53 13.94 -4.02 37.58
C LYS A 53 13.28 -3.79 36.22
N THR A 54 12.48 -2.74 36.12
CA THR A 54 12.12 -2.16 34.84
C THR A 54 13.42 -1.68 34.19
N ASP A 55 13.78 -2.31 33.08
CA ASP A 55 14.93 -1.93 32.27
C ASP A 55 14.59 -0.60 31.58
N ASN A 56 14.77 0.50 32.31
CA ASN A 56 14.46 1.86 31.88
C ASN A 56 15.60 2.42 31.00
N THR A 57 16.00 1.66 29.98
CA THR A 57 17.04 2.09 29.03
C THR A 57 16.48 3.19 28.14
N GLN A 58 16.85 4.44 28.44
CA GLN A 58 16.50 5.59 27.63
C GLN A 58 17.24 5.49 26.28
N LYS A 59 16.47 5.57 25.19
CA LYS A 59 17.02 5.59 23.83
C LYS A 59 17.03 7.01 23.30
N THR A 60 18.14 7.41 22.68
CA THR A 60 18.26 8.73 22.02
C THR A 60 18.46 8.55 20.51
N TYR A 61 17.55 9.11 19.73
CA TYR A 61 17.65 9.16 18.27
C TYR A 61 18.11 10.54 17.84
N ALA A 62 19.27 10.66 17.21
CA ALA A 62 19.79 11.91 16.67
C ALA A 62 19.57 11.95 15.14
N MET A 63 18.72 12.87 14.68
CA MET A 63 18.45 13.16 13.28
C MET A 63 19.37 14.27 12.79
N ASP A 64 20.36 13.94 12.00
CA ASP A 64 21.28 14.92 11.40
C ASP A 64 20.75 15.34 10.02
N PHE A 65 20.07 16.48 9.98
CA PHE A 65 19.51 17.03 8.74
C PHE A 65 20.61 17.50 7.77
N GLY A 66 21.85 17.65 8.24
CA GLY A 66 22.98 18.08 7.42
C GLY A 66 23.51 16.95 6.54
N THR A 67 23.16 15.71 6.87
CA THR A 67 23.66 14.53 6.17
C THR A 67 22.53 13.72 5.54
N VAL A 68 22.47 13.75 4.21
CA VAL A 68 21.52 12.95 3.42
C VAL A 68 22.09 11.57 3.12
N VAL A 69 21.26 10.54 3.33
CA VAL A 69 21.63 9.13 3.14
C VAL A 69 20.90 8.46 1.98
N ALA A 70 19.79 9.02 1.53
CA ALA A 70 19.01 8.56 0.37
C ALA A 70 18.09 9.67 -0.15
N VAL A 71 17.56 9.51 -1.36
CA VAL A 71 16.52 10.35 -1.95
C VAL A 71 15.37 9.43 -2.35
N SER A 72 14.19 9.60 -1.75
CA SER A 72 13.07 8.67 -1.93
C SER A 72 12.46 8.76 -3.34
N ASN A 73 12.30 7.61 -3.98
CA ASN A 73 11.52 7.47 -5.21
C ASN A 73 10.24 6.64 -5.00
N THR A 74 9.97 6.17 -3.78
CA THR A 74 8.86 5.26 -3.48
C THR A 74 7.55 6.03 -3.31
N ILE A 75 6.73 6.01 -4.35
CA ILE A 75 5.36 6.55 -4.31
C ILE A 75 4.49 5.69 -3.39
N ALA A 76 3.83 6.33 -2.42
CA ALA A 76 2.77 5.71 -1.64
C ALA A 76 1.42 5.89 -2.35
N THR A 77 0.74 4.79 -2.62
CA THR A 77 -0.56 4.76 -3.30
C THR A 77 -1.48 3.70 -2.70
N LEU A 78 -2.54 3.33 -3.41
CA LEU A 78 -3.48 2.28 -3.04
C LEU A 78 -3.99 1.52 -4.25
N GLN A 79 -4.61 0.38 -3.96
CA GLN A 79 -5.48 -0.30 -4.91
C GLN A 79 -6.96 -0.13 -4.58
N VAL A 80 -7.78 -0.05 -5.62
CA VAL A 80 -9.24 -0.14 -5.58
C VAL A 80 -9.61 -1.43 -6.28
N VAL A 81 -10.18 -2.38 -5.53
CA VAL A 81 -10.72 -3.61 -6.13
C VAL A 81 -12.19 -3.40 -6.48
N SER A 82 -12.69 -4.16 -7.46
CA SER A 82 -14.13 -4.27 -7.67
C SER A 82 -14.81 -4.74 -6.38
N ASN A 83 -15.71 -3.93 -5.80
CA ASN A 83 -16.37 -4.23 -4.54
C ASN A 83 -17.83 -3.74 -4.57
N PRO A 84 -18.81 -4.54 -4.10
CA PRO A 84 -20.21 -4.16 -4.07
C PRO A 84 -20.51 -2.87 -3.31
N VAL A 85 -19.69 -2.48 -2.31
CA VAL A 85 -19.88 -1.20 -1.59
C VAL A 85 -19.60 0.03 -2.45
N LEU A 86 -18.95 -0.14 -3.60
CA LEU A 86 -18.73 0.90 -4.61
C LEU A 86 -19.86 0.96 -5.66
N SER A 87 -20.80 0.01 -5.64
CA SER A 87 -21.88 -0.04 -6.63
C SER A 87 -22.82 1.15 -6.48
N ARG A 88 -23.08 1.84 -7.60
CA ARG A 88 -24.12 2.87 -7.72
C ARG A 88 -25.31 2.45 -8.56
N ASN A 89 -25.42 1.16 -8.87
CA ASN A 89 -26.45 0.70 -9.80
C ASN A 89 -27.84 0.75 -9.14
N THR A 90 -28.73 1.51 -9.78
CA THR A 90 -30.14 1.71 -9.40
C THR A 90 -30.99 0.44 -9.46
N THR A 91 -30.57 -0.59 -10.20
CA THR A 91 -31.32 -1.86 -10.31
C THR A 91 -30.96 -2.88 -9.22
N ASN A 92 -29.79 -2.78 -8.59
CA ASN A 92 -29.23 -3.82 -7.71
C ASN A 92 -28.75 -3.29 -6.34
N ASN A 93 -29.50 -2.38 -5.73
CA ASN A 93 -29.26 -1.84 -4.39
C ASN A 93 -28.02 -0.92 -4.31
N ASP A 94 -28.19 0.31 -4.82
CA ASP A 94 -27.24 1.42 -4.73
C ASP A 94 -26.63 1.51 -3.32
N SER A 95 -25.29 1.50 -3.25
CA SER A 95 -24.59 1.62 -1.99
C SER A 95 -24.71 3.04 -1.46
N PRO A 96 -25.36 3.27 -0.30
CA PRO A 96 -25.61 4.62 0.20
C PRO A 96 -24.32 5.37 0.59
N ILE A 97 -23.20 4.65 0.68
CA ILE A 97 -21.89 5.22 1.02
C ILE A 97 -21.00 5.45 -0.19
N ALA A 98 -21.38 4.98 -1.39
CA ALA A 98 -20.58 5.15 -2.59
C ALA A 98 -20.19 6.61 -2.87
N PRO A 99 -21.09 7.62 -2.73
CA PRO A 99 -20.70 9.03 -2.89
C PRO A 99 -19.56 9.45 -1.95
N VAL A 100 -19.65 9.08 -0.66
CA VAL A 100 -18.61 9.39 0.33
C VAL A 100 -17.31 8.68 0.01
N LEU A 101 -17.38 7.42 -0.46
CA LEU A 101 -16.21 6.66 -0.89
C LEU A 101 -15.52 7.33 -2.10
N PHE A 102 -16.25 7.78 -3.10
CA PHE A 102 -15.63 8.44 -4.26
C PHE A 102 -15.08 9.83 -3.91
N ASP A 103 -15.76 10.60 -3.06
CA ASP A 103 -15.26 11.88 -2.56
C ASP A 103 -13.96 11.70 -1.76
N ASN A 104 -13.89 10.66 -0.92
CA ASN A 104 -12.69 10.32 -0.16
C ASN A 104 -11.55 9.84 -1.07
N LEU A 105 -11.83 9.07 -2.13
CA LEU A 105 -10.83 8.61 -3.09
C LEU A 105 -10.26 9.80 -3.87
N LYS A 106 -11.12 10.69 -4.36
CA LYS A 106 -10.72 11.94 -5.00
C LYS A 106 -9.89 12.82 -4.06
N SER A 107 -10.34 12.96 -2.82
CA SER A 107 -9.65 13.77 -1.80
C SER A 107 -8.32 13.19 -1.33
N LEU A 108 -8.05 11.91 -1.58
CA LEU A 108 -6.77 11.29 -1.29
C LEU A 108 -5.68 11.79 -2.25
N ASN A 109 -6.08 12.13 -3.49
CA ASN A 109 -5.21 12.64 -4.56
C ASN A 109 -3.93 11.80 -4.68
N ALA A 110 -4.11 10.47 -4.66
CA ALA A 110 -3.01 9.51 -4.73
C ALA A 110 -2.48 9.37 -6.16
N ASP A 111 -1.18 9.16 -6.26
CA ASP A 111 -0.51 8.95 -7.53
C ASP A 111 -0.60 7.50 -7.98
N LEU A 112 -0.92 7.29 -9.27
CA LEU A 112 -0.87 5.99 -9.92
C LEU A 112 -1.67 4.91 -9.17
N VAL A 113 -2.96 5.20 -8.93
CA VAL A 113 -3.88 4.28 -8.25
C VAL A 113 -4.09 3.05 -9.11
N ARG A 114 -4.12 1.85 -8.50
CA ARG A 114 -4.43 0.62 -9.21
C ARG A 114 -5.93 0.32 -9.14
N TYR A 115 -6.59 0.07 -10.27
CA TYR A 115 -7.94 -0.50 -10.28
C TYR A 115 -7.87 -1.97 -10.69
N ALA A 116 -8.22 -2.87 -9.75
CA ALA A 116 -8.15 -4.31 -9.93
C ALA A 116 -9.57 -4.92 -9.96
N ALA A 117 -10.08 -5.15 -11.16
CA ALA A 117 -11.32 -5.90 -11.36
C ALA A 117 -10.99 -7.40 -11.37
N TRP A 118 -11.47 -8.12 -10.36
CA TRP A 118 -10.95 -9.43 -9.95
C TRP A 118 -12.04 -10.52 -9.88
N TYR A 119 -11.63 -11.80 -9.91
CA TYR A 119 -12.50 -12.96 -10.10
C TYR A 119 -13.64 -13.16 -9.09
N PRO A 120 -13.62 -12.66 -7.84
CA PRO A 120 -14.75 -12.85 -6.94
C PRO A 120 -16.02 -12.21 -7.44
N TYR A 121 -15.93 -11.21 -8.33
CA TYR A 121 -17.11 -10.59 -8.92
C TYR A 121 -17.05 -10.64 -10.46
N PRO A 122 -17.27 -11.82 -11.08
CA PRO A 122 -17.07 -11.99 -12.52
C PRO A 122 -17.88 -11.03 -13.39
N ARG A 123 -19.09 -10.66 -12.95
CA ARG A 123 -19.98 -9.73 -13.69
C ARG A 123 -19.45 -8.29 -13.77
N VAL A 124 -18.52 -7.90 -12.90
CA VAL A 124 -17.87 -6.58 -12.93
C VAL A 124 -16.38 -6.67 -13.28
N GLY A 125 -15.83 -7.89 -13.43
CA GLY A 125 -14.42 -8.13 -13.78
C GLY A 125 -14.19 -8.73 -15.16
N VAL A 126 -15.19 -9.35 -15.78
CA VAL A 126 -15.04 -10.08 -17.05
C VAL A 126 -16.14 -9.66 -18.02
N ALA A 127 -15.74 -9.13 -19.18
CA ALA A 127 -16.67 -8.60 -20.18
C ALA A 127 -17.31 -9.68 -21.06
N GLU A 128 -16.74 -10.89 -21.14
CA GLU A 128 -17.23 -11.97 -22.01
C GLU A 128 -17.31 -13.30 -21.24
N LEU A 129 -18.28 -13.41 -20.33
CA LEU A 129 -18.37 -14.54 -19.39
C LEU A 129 -18.75 -15.89 -20.03
N GLU A 130 -19.34 -15.87 -21.22
CA GLU A 130 -19.76 -17.06 -21.97
C GLU A 130 -18.99 -17.13 -23.30
N PRO A 131 -18.74 -18.32 -23.87
CA PRO A 131 -18.06 -18.44 -25.16
C PRO A 131 -18.95 -17.98 -26.34
N PRO A 132 -18.36 -17.46 -27.42
CA PRO A 132 -19.10 -17.13 -28.64
C PRO A 132 -19.72 -18.37 -29.28
N ASN A 133 -20.92 -18.24 -29.82
CA ASN A 133 -21.63 -19.33 -30.48
C ASN A 133 -21.38 -19.29 -32.00
N ALA A 134 -20.55 -20.21 -32.48
CA ALA A 134 -20.19 -20.30 -33.90
C ALA A 134 -21.38 -20.65 -34.82
N THR A 135 -22.38 -21.37 -34.32
CA THR A 135 -23.56 -21.79 -35.11
C THR A 135 -24.51 -20.63 -35.35
N SER A 136 -24.85 -19.87 -34.30
CA SER A 136 -25.70 -18.69 -34.41
C SER A 136 -24.95 -17.43 -34.81
N ARG A 137 -23.60 -17.47 -34.81
CA ARG A 137 -22.71 -16.31 -35.02
C ARG A 137 -23.00 -15.16 -34.05
N THR A 138 -23.22 -15.49 -32.79
CA THR A 138 -23.52 -14.53 -31.72
C THR A 138 -22.44 -14.56 -30.64
N THR A 139 -22.15 -13.41 -30.04
CA THR A 139 -21.17 -13.25 -28.95
C THR A 139 -21.85 -12.84 -27.65
N SER A 140 -21.08 -12.77 -26.56
CA SER A 140 -21.56 -12.62 -25.18
C SER A 140 -20.95 -11.42 -24.46
N TRP A 141 -20.37 -10.49 -25.24
CA TRP A 141 -19.83 -9.24 -24.72
C TRP A 141 -20.90 -8.47 -23.96
N ASN A 142 -20.65 -8.30 -22.66
CA ASN A 142 -21.51 -7.60 -21.73
C ASN A 142 -20.66 -6.64 -20.89
N PHE A 143 -20.73 -5.36 -21.27
CA PHE A 143 -20.15 -4.25 -20.51
C PHE A 143 -21.22 -3.62 -19.61
N GLY A 144 -22.12 -4.44 -19.07
CA GLY A 144 -23.33 -4.01 -18.39
C GLY A 144 -23.07 -2.92 -17.35
N GLU A 145 -24.14 -2.21 -16.98
CA GLU A 145 -24.09 -1.02 -16.11
C GLU A 145 -23.13 -1.20 -14.92
N ASP A 146 -23.13 -2.36 -14.26
CA ASP A 146 -22.25 -2.64 -13.12
C ASP A 146 -20.73 -2.54 -13.44
N LEU A 147 -20.25 -3.14 -14.55
CA LEU A 147 -18.83 -3.12 -14.92
C LEU A 147 -18.42 -1.72 -15.36
N GLN A 148 -19.17 -1.15 -16.30
CA GLN A 148 -18.86 0.16 -16.88
C GLN A 148 -18.97 1.27 -15.84
N GLN A 149 -20.06 1.31 -15.06
CA GLN A 149 -20.31 2.36 -14.08
C GLN A 149 -19.26 2.35 -12.97
N MET A 150 -18.94 1.17 -12.42
CA MET A 150 -17.93 1.07 -11.35
C MET A 150 -16.55 1.50 -11.85
N PHE A 151 -16.13 1.03 -13.03
CA PHE A 151 -14.86 1.44 -13.61
C PHE A 151 -14.80 2.95 -13.85
N LEU A 152 -15.86 3.53 -14.43
CA LEU A 152 -15.90 4.97 -14.71
C LEU A 152 -16.01 5.84 -13.46
N ASP A 153 -16.61 5.34 -12.38
CA ASP A 153 -16.66 6.08 -11.12
C ASP A 153 -15.28 6.13 -10.44
N VAL A 154 -14.56 5.01 -10.45
CA VAL A 154 -13.17 4.98 -10.01
C VAL A 154 -12.30 5.85 -10.90
N TRP A 155 -12.48 5.75 -12.23
CA TRP A 155 -11.78 6.61 -13.19
C TRP A 155 -12.01 8.09 -12.89
N ASN A 156 -13.25 8.52 -12.74
CA ASN A 156 -13.59 9.93 -12.49
C ASN A 156 -13.12 10.43 -11.13
N ALA A 157 -13.08 9.57 -10.10
CA ALA A 157 -12.57 9.93 -8.79
C ALA A 157 -11.04 10.09 -8.81
N VAL A 158 -10.34 9.22 -9.55
CA VAL A 158 -8.88 9.21 -9.63
C VAL A 158 -8.41 10.19 -10.69
N VAL A 159 -8.72 9.94 -11.96
CA VAL A 159 -8.30 10.67 -13.15
C VAL A 159 -9.12 11.97 -13.27
N ASN A 160 -8.83 12.92 -12.40
CA ASN A 160 -9.43 14.26 -12.45
C ASN A 160 -8.93 15.00 -13.69
N VAL A 161 -9.62 14.87 -14.81
CA VAL A 161 -9.49 15.79 -15.95
C VAL A 161 -10.22 17.06 -15.57
N ASP A 162 -9.57 17.91 -14.77
CA ASP A 162 -10.09 19.24 -14.47
C ASP A 162 -10.09 20.05 -15.78
N ASN A 163 -11.22 20.07 -16.48
CA ASN A 163 -11.53 21.08 -17.51
C ASN A 163 -11.78 22.48 -16.88
N SER A 164 -11.52 22.65 -15.59
CA SER A 164 -11.78 23.85 -14.78
C SER A 164 -10.48 24.51 -14.28
N SER A 165 -9.56 24.81 -15.19
CA SER A 165 -8.38 25.65 -14.93
C SER A 165 -8.70 27.14 -14.65
N ASN A 166 -9.92 27.48 -14.20
CA ASN A 166 -10.35 28.88 -14.01
C ASN A 166 -10.88 29.24 -12.62
N ASN A 167 -10.62 28.46 -11.56
CA ASN A 167 -10.88 28.97 -10.21
C ASN A 167 -9.78 28.60 -9.20
N SER A 168 -8.63 29.25 -9.38
CA SER A 168 -7.60 29.39 -8.37
C SER A 168 -8.13 30.22 -7.19
N SER A 169 -8.41 29.58 -6.06
CA SER A 169 -8.48 30.26 -4.74
C SER A 169 -8.02 29.39 -3.57
N SER A 170 -7.41 28.22 -3.80
CA SER A 170 -6.80 27.43 -2.74
C SER A 170 -5.27 27.39 -2.91
N SER A 171 -4.63 28.43 -2.41
CA SER A 171 -3.17 28.71 -2.45
C SER A 171 -2.33 27.73 -1.60
N ASN A 172 -2.71 26.45 -1.45
CA ASN A 172 -2.00 25.47 -0.62
C ASN A 172 -1.76 24.10 -1.25
N ASN A 173 -2.06 23.93 -2.54
CA ASN A 173 -1.70 22.72 -3.30
C ASN A 173 -0.55 23.04 -4.27
N ASN A 174 0.69 22.83 -3.83
CA ASN A 174 1.90 22.93 -4.66
C ASN A 174 2.05 21.76 -5.68
N ASN A 175 0.96 21.06 -6.03
CA ASN A 175 0.99 19.92 -6.95
C ASN A 175 0.30 20.26 -8.28
N ASN A 176 0.82 21.26 -8.99
CA ASN A 176 0.64 21.34 -10.44
C ASN A 176 1.60 20.31 -11.05
N ASN A 177 1.13 19.11 -11.41
CA ASN A 177 1.73 18.17 -12.39
C ASN A 177 1.01 16.82 -12.31
N ASN A 178 0.45 16.33 -13.43
CA ASN A 178 0.23 14.92 -13.91
C ASN A 178 -0.03 13.76 -12.91
N ASN A 179 -0.35 14.08 -11.67
CA ASN A 179 -0.81 13.22 -10.61
C ASN A 179 -2.29 12.98 -10.88
N ASN A 180 -2.78 11.74 -10.71
CA ASN A 180 -4.14 11.25 -11.07
C ASN A 180 -4.19 10.32 -12.29
N ARG A 181 -3.44 9.22 -12.24
CA ARG A 181 -3.46 8.17 -13.28
C ARG A 181 -3.95 6.86 -12.67
N LEU A 182 -4.59 6.04 -13.49
CA LEU A 182 -5.07 4.72 -13.11
C LEU A 182 -4.23 3.64 -13.80
N VAL A 183 -3.77 2.65 -13.03
CA VAL A 183 -3.31 1.38 -13.58
C VAL A 183 -4.54 0.53 -13.82
N VAL A 184 -4.85 0.29 -15.10
CA VAL A 184 -5.98 -0.54 -15.50
C VAL A 184 -5.60 -2.00 -15.34
N THR A 185 -6.25 -2.70 -14.41
CA THR A 185 -6.02 -4.11 -14.14
C THR A 185 -7.35 -4.88 -14.16
N PHE A 186 -7.77 -5.35 -15.33
CA PHE A 186 -8.82 -6.37 -15.43
C PHE A 186 -8.16 -7.74 -15.37
N SER A 187 -7.95 -8.22 -14.14
CA SER A 187 -6.99 -9.29 -13.85
C SER A 187 -7.47 -10.68 -14.19
N THR A 188 -8.78 -10.86 -14.35
CA THR A 188 -9.41 -12.17 -14.53
C THR A 188 -9.79 -12.40 -15.99
N GLN A 189 -9.42 -13.58 -16.49
CA GLN A 189 -9.69 -13.97 -17.87
C GLN A 189 -11.04 -14.68 -17.97
N PRO A 190 -11.70 -14.66 -19.13
CA PRO A 190 -12.84 -15.55 -19.37
C PRO A 190 -12.45 -17.03 -19.20
N ALA A 191 -13.09 -17.71 -18.24
CA ALA A 191 -12.73 -19.09 -17.90
C ALA A 191 -12.80 -20.06 -19.09
N TRP A 192 -13.73 -19.84 -20.03
CA TRP A 192 -13.92 -20.69 -21.21
C TRP A 192 -12.73 -20.67 -22.20
N MET A 193 -11.78 -19.72 -22.07
CA MET A 193 -10.56 -19.66 -22.88
C MET A 193 -9.49 -20.68 -22.44
N PHE A 194 -9.76 -21.44 -21.38
CA PHE A 194 -8.92 -22.50 -20.83
C PHE A 194 -9.57 -23.87 -21.03
N ASN A 195 -8.83 -24.93 -20.69
CA ASN A 195 -9.30 -26.32 -20.69
C ASN A 195 -10.30 -26.56 -19.56
N THR A 196 -11.53 -26.08 -19.74
CA THR A 196 -12.64 -26.25 -18.81
C THR A 196 -13.95 -26.48 -19.54
N THR A 197 -14.83 -27.27 -18.94
CA THR A 197 -16.24 -27.40 -19.33
C THR A 197 -17.15 -26.59 -18.40
N ASP A 198 -16.56 -25.93 -17.40
CA ASP A 198 -17.25 -25.12 -16.41
C ASP A 198 -16.72 -23.69 -16.50
N TRP A 199 -17.61 -22.79 -16.91
CA TRP A 199 -17.41 -21.35 -16.88
C TRP A 199 -18.61 -20.68 -16.16
N SER A 200 -19.34 -21.41 -15.32
CA SER A 200 -20.64 -20.99 -14.78
C SER A 200 -20.54 -20.01 -13.61
N TYR A 201 -20.97 -18.76 -13.77
CA TYR A 201 -20.93 -17.72 -12.74
C TYR A 201 -22.28 -17.51 -12.04
N PRO A 202 -22.30 -16.84 -10.88
CA PRO A 202 -23.55 -16.43 -10.25
C PRO A 202 -24.41 -15.65 -11.25
N LYS A 203 -25.51 -16.27 -11.71
CA LYS A 203 -26.48 -15.66 -12.62
C LYS A 203 -27.50 -14.79 -11.90
N SER A 204 -27.39 -14.67 -10.57
CA SER A 204 -28.23 -13.76 -9.79
C SER A 204 -28.14 -12.35 -10.34
N ASP A 205 -29.27 -11.66 -10.31
CA ASP A 205 -29.34 -10.20 -10.49
C ASP A 205 -28.41 -9.48 -9.49
N ASN A 206 -28.31 -10.03 -8.27
CA ASN A 206 -27.35 -9.58 -7.26
C ASN A 206 -25.88 -9.79 -7.69
N THR A 207 -25.21 -8.69 -8.03
CA THR A 207 -23.76 -8.62 -8.31
C THR A 207 -22.88 -8.64 -7.06
N GLY A 208 -23.49 -8.58 -5.87
CA GLY A 208 -22.82 -8.63 -4.57
C GLY A 208 -22.39 -10.02 -4.11
N VAL A 209 -22.80 -11.08 -4.81
CA VAL A 209 -22.43 -12.47 -4.50
C VAL A 209 -21.03 -12.76 -5.01
N ALA A 210 -20.12 -13.14 -4.12
CA ALA A 210 -18.76 -13.46 -4.47
C ALA A 210 -18.63 -14.89 -5.02
N ASP A 211 -17.75 -15.11 -5.99
CA ASP A 211 -17.34 -16.42 -6.47
C ASP A 211 -15.82 -16.55 -6.46
N PHE A 212 -15.30 -16.99 -5.31
CA PHE A 212 -13.87 -17.23 -5.13
C PHE A 212 -13.32 -18.44 -5.90
N HIS A 213 -14.18 -19.15 -6.64
CA HIS A 213 -13.81 -20.30 -7.47
C HIS A 213 -13.79 -19.97 -8.96
N TYR A 214 -14.26 -18.79 -9.40
CA TYR A 214 -14.30 -18.41 -10.82
C TYR A 214 -12.94 -18.62 -11.52
N GLY A 215 -11.88 -18.02 -10.99
CA GLY A 215 -10.51 -18.15 -11.53
C GLY A 215 -9.90 -19.56 -11.40
N LYS A 216 -10.64 -20.50 -10.81
CA LYS A 216 -10.25 -21.91 -10.63
C LYS A 216 -11.16 -22.87 -11.38
N ARG A 217 -12.16 -22.39 -12.13
CA ARG A 217 -13.10 -23.28 -12.82
C ARG A 217 -12.39 -24.12 -13.87
N GLY A 218 -12.81 -25.39 -13.91
CA GLY A 218 -12.06 -26.49 -14.52
C GLY A 218 -11.52 -27.51 -13.50
N GLY A 219 -11.73 -27.28 -12.19
CA GLY A 219 -11.60 -28.28 -11.11
C GLY A 219 -10.47 -27.99 -10.10
N PRO A 220 -10.58 -28.49 -8.86
CA PRO A 220 -9.54 -28.32 -7.85
C PRO A 220 -8.29 -29.14 -8.18
N GLY A 221 -7.10 -28.52 -8.10
CA GLY A 221 -5.83 -29.24 -8.06
C GLY A 221 -5.24 -29.73 -9.39
N SER A 222 -5.63 -29.18 -10.55
CA SER A 222 -4.93 -29.50 -11.80
C SER A 222 -3.94 -28.41 -12.17
N ASN A 223 -2.67 -28.77 -12.14
CA ASN A 223 -1.60 -28.04 -12.81
C ASN A 223 -2.05 -27.72 -14.25
N ASN A 224 -2.08 -26.43 -14.56
CA ASN A 224 -2.07 -25.89 -15.90
C ASN A 224 -3.23 -26.31 -16.83
N LYS A 225 -4.28 -25.46 -16.90
CA LYS A 225 -5.45 -25.62 -17.78
C LYS A 225 -5.26 -25.06 -19.18
N TRP A 226 -4.03 -24.83 -19.61
CA TRP A 226 -3.76 -24.24 -20.89
C TRP A 226 -4.10 -25.16 -22.07
N ILE A 227 -4.67 -24.59 -23.13
CA ILE A 227 -4.85 -25.23 -24.43
C ILE A 227 -4.08 -24.46 -25.51
N PRO A 228 -3.75 -25.07 -26.67
CA PRO A 228 -2.97 -24.40 -27.70
C PRO A 228 -3.52 -23.03 -28.15
N SER A 229 -4.84 -22.83 -28.07
CA SER A 229 -5.50 -21.57 -28.42
C SER A 229 -5.57 -20.54 -27.30
N THR A 230 -5.27 -20.89 -26.04
CA THR A 230 -5.45 -19.99 -24.87
C THR A 230 -4.75 -18.65 -25.07
N THR A 231 -3.48 -18.66 -25.51
CA THR A 231 -2.71 -17.43 -25.73
C THR A 231 -3.41 -16.47 -26.68
N LYS A 232 -3.88 -17.01 -27.83
CA LYS A 232 -4.53 -16.19 -28.84
C LYS A 232 -5.88 -15.69 -28.36
N LEU A 233 -6.71 -16.56 -27.77
CA LEU A 233 -8.04 -16.20 -27.28
C LEU A 233 -7.96 -15.08 -26.24
N VAL A 234 -7.07 -15.21 -25.26
CA VAL A 234 -6.90 -14.22 -24.20
C VAL A 234 -6.33 -12.91 -24.77
N ALA A 235 -5.33 -12.96 -25.65
CA ALA A 235 -4.78 -11.76 -26.28
C ALA A 235 -5.82 -11.01 -27.13
N ASP A 236 -6.61 -11.74 -27.94
CA ASP A 236 -7.70 -11.16 -28.74
C ASP A 236 -8.78 -10.51 -27.85
N TYR A 237 -9.11 -11.13 -26.72
CA TYR A 237 -10.04 -10.57 -25.72
C TYR A 237 -9.56 -9.23 -25.18
N TYR A 238 -8.30 -9.17 -24.72
CA TYR A 238 -7.76 -7.93 -24.17
C TYR A 238 -7.58 -6.84 -25.23
N ALA A 239 -7.29 -7.18 -26.50
CA ALA A 239 -7.27 -6.20 -27.60
C ALA A 239 -8.65 -5.58 -27.84
N ARG A 240 -9.71 -6.40 -27.84
CA ARG A 240 -11.10 -5.92 -27.98
C ARG A 240 -11.54 -5.09 -26.77
N PHE A 241 -11.21 -5.56 -25.57
CA PHE A 241 -11.52 -4.86 -24.33
C PHE A 241 -10.80 -3.51 -24.25
N ALA A 242 -9.51 -3.45 -24.61
CA ALA A 242 -8.77 -2.20 -24.73
C ALA A 242 -9.36 -1.28 -25.79
N SER A 243 -9.76 -1.81 -26.96
CA SER A 243 -10.43 -1.03 -28.01
C SER A 243 -11.76 -0.43 -27.52
N TRP A 244 -12.55 -1.20 -26.77
CA TRP A 244 -13.76 -0.69 -26.14
C TRP A 244 -13.48 0.46 -25.17
N LEU A 245 -12.46 0.33 -24.31
CA LEU A 245 -12.07 1.39 -23.38
C LEU A 245 -11.56 2.65 -24.09
N VAL A 246 -10.68 2.48 -25.10
CA VAL A 246 -9.95 3.58 -25.74
C VAL A 246 -10.76 4.23 -26.86
N HIS A 247 -11.36 3.44 -27.75
CA HIS A 247 -12.09 3.91 -28.92
C HIS A 247 -13.61 3.94 -28.72
N GLY A 248 -14.12 3.30 -27.66
CA GLY A 248 -15.56 3.18 -27.41
C GLY A 248 -16.24 2.04 -28.18
N GLU A 249 -15.49 1.31 -28.99
CA GLU A 249 -16.00 0.27 -29.89
C GLU A 249 -14.92 -0.73 -30.35
N PHE A 250 -15.35 -1.87 -30.89
CA PHE A 250 -14.51 -2.88 -31.53
C PHE A 250 -15.32 -3.79 -32.45
N LEU A 251 -14.64 -4.68 -33.18
CA LEU A 251 -15.26 -5.78 -33.93
C LEU A 251 -15.14 -7.10 -33.16
N ASP A 252 -16.28 -7.76 -32.97
CA ASP A 252 -16.36 -9.06 -32.30
C ASP A 252 -15.75 -10.21 -33.14
N GLU A 253 -15.84 -11.43 -32.62
CA GLU A 253 -15.33 -12.66 -33.23
C GLU A 253 -15.90 -12.93 -34.64
N PHE A 254 -17.07 -12.38 -34.96
CA PHE A 254 -17.77 -12.57 -36.22
C PHE A 254 -17.77 -11.33 -37.12
N GLY A 255 -17.05 -10.28 -36.72
CA GLY A 255 -16.92 -9.02 -37.45
C GLY A 255 -18.07 -8.04 -37.23
N ASN A 256 -18.93 -8.27 -36.23
CA ASN A 256 -19.98 -7.33 -35.87
C ASN A 256 -19.42 -6.22 -34.98
N ARG A 257 -19.92 -5.00 -35.18
CA ARG A 257 -19.55 -3.84 -34.36
C ARG A 257 -20.20 -3.94 -32.98
N VAL A 258 -19.37 -3.89 -31.94
CA VAL A 258 -19.79 -3.70 -30.54
C VAL A 258 -19.35 -2.30 -30.11
N ALA A 259 -20.27 -1.51 -29.56
CA ALA A 259 -20.04 -0.11 -29.18
C ALA A 259 -20.65 0.23 -27.82
N GLY A 260 -20.48 1.46 -27.37
CA GLY A 260 -21.00 1.96 -26.09
C GLY A 260 -19.94 2.13 -25.00
N GLY A 261 -18.66 1.98 -25.36
CA GLY A 261 -17.55 2.19 -24.45
C GLY A 261 -17.21 3.66 -24.23
N PRO A 262 -16.35 3.93 -23.24
CA PRO A 262 -16.11 5.29 -22.75
C PRO A 262 -15.22 6.16 -23.64
N ALA A 263 -14.52 5.57 -24.62
CA ALA A 263 -13.64 6.28 -25.56
C ALA A 263 -12.59 7.17 -24.86
N LEU A 264 -11.89 6.61 -23.87
CA LEU A 264 -10.96 7.33 -23.00
C LEU A 264 -9.67 7.81 -23.69
N GLY A 265 -9.33 7.28 -24.86
CA GLY A 265 -8.03 7.54 -25.49
C GLY A 265 -6.84 6.91 -24.74
N VAL A 266 -5.64 7.18 -25.26
CA VAL A 266 -4.35 6.80 -24.65
C VAL A 266 -3.48 8.04 -24.43
N GLY A 267 -2.58 8.00 -23.45
CA GLY A 267 -1.70 9.12 -23.11
C GLY A 267 -2.29 10.07 -22.07
N ASP A 268 -1.83 11.33 -22.05
CA ASP A 268 -2.22 12.30 -21.03
C ASP A 268 -3.76 12.51 -21.00
N GLY A 269 -4.37 12.28 -19.83
CA GLY A 269 -5.82 12.32 -19.64
C GLY A 269 -6.58 11.04 -20.06
N GLY A 270 -5.90 10.11 -20.73
CA GLY A 270 -6.42 8.79 -21.13
C GLY A 270 -5.69 7.64 -20.44
N ILE A 271 -5.76 6.44 -21.03
CA ILE A 271 -5.09 5.25 -20.49
C ILE A 271 -3.58 5.39 -20.66
N THR A 272 -2.85 5.32 -19.55
CA THR A 272 -1.38 5.44 -19.51
C THR A 272 -0.69 4.21 -18.94
N HIS A 273 -1.41 3.37 -18.17
CA HIS A 273 -0.83 2.20 -17.52
C HIS A 273 -1.80 1.03 -17.58
N TRP A 274 -1.24 -0.16 -17.81
CA TRP A 274 -1.98 -1.41 -17.88
C TRP A 274 -1.22 -2.49 -17.12
N GLU A 275 -1.90 -3.29 -16.30
CA GLU A 275 -1.30 -4.46 -15.67
C GLU A 275 -1.87 -5.75 -16.23
N VAL A 276 -0.98 -6.70 -16.54
CA VAL A 276 -1.36 -8.02 -17.01
C VAL A 276 -1.48 -8.97 -15.82
N PHE A 277 -2.74 -9.21 -15.45
CA PHE A 277 -3.20 -10.16 -14.43
C PHE A 277 -2.92 -9.76 -12.97
N ASN A 278 -3.38 -10.63 -12.07
CA ASN A 278 -3.19 -10.57 -10.63
C ASN A 278 -2.90 -11.99 -10.16
N GLU A 279 -1.79 -12.22 -9.46
CA GLU A 279 -1.46 -13.50 -8.82
C GLU A 279 -1.57 -14.69 -9.81
N PRO A 280 -0.86 -14.65 -10.95
CA PRO A 280 -1.01 -15.63 -12.02
C PRO A 280 -0.61 -17.06 -11.62
N GLU A 281 0.12 -17.23 -10.51
CA GLU A 281 0.37 -18.53 -9.89
C GLU A 281 -0.87 -19.15 -9.22
N GLY A 282 -1.83 -18.33 -8.79
CA GLY A 282 -3.05 -18.74 -8.09
C GLY A 282 -4.25 -18.89 -9.02
N GLU A 283 -4.44 -17.95 -9.95
CA GLU A 283 -5.50 -18.01 -10.99
C GLU A 283 -5.05 -18.90 -12.16
N HIS A 284 -5.83 -19.93 -12.49
CA HIS A 284 -5.53 -20.94 -13.51
C HIS A 284 -4.18 -21.69 -13.39
N GLY A 285 -3.38 -21.42 -12.35
CA GLY A 285 -2.12 -22.11 -12.04
C GLY A 285 -1.05 -21.96 -13.12
N LEU A 286 -0.90 -20.76 -13.70
CA LEU A 286 0.03 -20.52 -14.80
C LEU A 286 1.47 -20.76 -14.38
N THR A 287 2.23 -21.51 -15.16
CA THR A 287 3.69 -21.59 -15.00
C THR A 287 4.36 -20.25 -15.39
N ALA A 288 5.62 -20.04 -14.99
CA ALA A 288 6.38 -18.84 -15.34
C ALA A 288 6.42 -18.60 -16.86
N HIS A 289 6.72 -19.65 -17.64
CA HIS A 289 6.77 -19.57 -19.10
C HIS A 289 5.41 -19.18 -19.72
N GLN A 290 4.32 -19.76 -19.21
CA GLN A 290 2.99 -19.47 -19.73
C GLN A 290 2.52 -18.07 -19.41
N TYR A 291 2.86 -17.56 -18.22
CA TYR A 291 2.63 -16.17 -17.91
C TYR A 291 3.35 -15.26 -18.91
N ASN A 292 4.64 -15.47 -19.17
CA ASN A 292 5.39 -14.67 -20.15
C ASN A 292 4.78 -14.74 -21.55
N LEU A 293 4.34 -15.91 -22.00
CA LEU A 293 3.64 -16.05 -23.28
C LEU A 293 2.34 -15.24 -23.35
N LEU A 294 1.54 -15.23 -22.27
CA LEU A 294 0.33 -14.40 -22.20
C LEU A 294 0.66 -12.91 -22.10
N TYR A 295 1.62 -12.54 -21.27
CA TYR A 295 2.09 -11.17 -21.13
C TYR A 295 2.47 -10.59 -22.49
N ASP A 296 3.35 -11.28 -23.22
CA ASP A 296 3.81 -10.83 -24.53
C ASP A 296 2.65 -10.69 -25.51
N ALA A 297 1.81 -11.73 -25.61
CA ALA A 297 0.70 -11.73 -26.55
C ALA A 297 -0.32 -10.63 -26.26
N ILE A 298 -0.63 -10.39 -24.98
CA ILE A 298 -1.56 -9.33 -24.55
C ILE A 298 -0.98 -7.95 -24.82
N VAL A 299 0.28 -7.71 -24.45
CA VAL A 299 0.97 -6.44 -24.71
C VAL A 299 0.96 -6.13 -26.20
N ILE A 300 1.35 -7.09 -27.04
CA ILE A 300 1.39 -6.93 -28.50
C ILE A 300 -0.02 -6.68 -29.05
N ALA A 301 -1.02 -7.42 -28.59
CA ALA A 301 -2.40 -7.29 -29.07
C ALA A 301 -3.01 -5.93 -28.68
N ILE A 302 -2.78 -5.44 -27.45
CA ILE A 302 -3.20 -4.11 -27.00
C ILE A 302 -2.51 -3.03 -27.82
N ARG A 303 -1.19 -3.10 -28.04
CA ARG A 303 -0.45 -2.12 -28.85
C ARG A 303 -1.00 -2.01 -30.26
N ASN A 304 -1.21 -3.15 -30.92
CA ASN A 304 -1.76 -3.20 -32.27
C ASN A 304 -3.17 -2.59 -32.33
N ALA A 305 -3.97 -2.75 -31.28
CA ALA A 305 -5.35 -2.29 -31.24
C ALA A 305 -5.47 -0.79 -30.91
N VAL A 306 -4.69 -0.29 -29.94
CA VAL A 306 -4.93 1.03 -29.33
C VAL A 306 -3.68 1.86 -29.04
N ASP A 307 -2.48 1.27 -29.03
CA ASP A 307 -1.25 1.95 -28.61
C ASP A 307 -0.06 1.69 -29.56
N PRO A 308 -0.16 2.06 -30.85
CA PRO A 308 0.91 1.83 -31.82
C PRO A 308 2.18 2.65 -31.52
N ASN A 309 2.06 3.69 -30.69
CA ASN A 309 3.18 4.57 -30.30
C ASN A 309 3.84 4.16 -28.98
N HIS A 310 3.43 3.04 -28.38
CA HIS A 310 4.00 2.48 -27.14
C HIS A 310 3.96 3.49 -25.96
N THR A 311 2.85 4.20 -25.82
CA THR A 311 2.62 5.19 -24.76
C THR A 311 2.15 4.56 -23.45
N ILE A 312 1.56 3.37 -23.50
CA ILE A 312 1.11 2.64 -22.32
C ILE A 312 2.31 1.98 -21.63
N THR A 313 2.47 2.26 -20.35
CA THR A 313 3.42 1.55 -19.48
C THR A 313 2.77 0.29 -18.92
N PHE A 314 3.42 -0.86 -19.10
CA PHE A 314 2.90 -2.15 -18.65
C PHE A 314 3.45 -2.58 -17.28
N PHE A 315 2.61 -3.27 -16.52
CA PHE A 315 2.94 -3.94 -15.25
C PHE A 315 2.77 -5.45 -15.40
N GLY A 316 3.57 -6.20 -14.66
CA GLY A 316 3.47 -7.65 -14.45
C GLY A 316 4.64 -8.12 -13.59
N PRO A 317 4.64 -9.33 -13.02
CA PRO A 317 3.58 -10.33 -13.05
C PRO A 317 2.54 -10.26 -11.93
N ALA A 318 2.65 -9.31 -10.98
CA ALA A 318 1.80 -9.23 -9.80
C ALA A 318 1.79 -10.52 -8.95
N LEU A 319 2.98 -11.01 -8.56
CA LEU A 319 3.11 -12.26 -7.79
C LEU A 319 2.50 -12.15 -6.38
N GLU A 320 1.73 -13.15 -5.95
CA GLU A 320 1.32 -13.34 -4.55
C GLU A 320 2.43 -13.98 -3.71
N SER A 321 3.17 -14.90 -4.35
CA SER A 321 4.06 -15.83 -3.66
C SER A 321 5.47 -15.26 -3.52
N HIS A 322 6.07 -15.53 -2.36
CA HIS A 322 7.44 -15.13 -2.06
C HIS A 322 8.48 -16.11 -2.62
N LYS A 323 9.69 -15.60 -2.88
CA LYS A 323 10.89 -16.35 -3.32
C LYS A 323 10.71 -17.12 -4.63
N GLN A 324 9.87 -16.62 -5.52
CA GLN A 324 9.60 -17.18 -6.85
C GLN A 324 10.73 -16.90 -7.86
N TRP A 325 11.97 -17.31 -7.54
CA TRP A 325 13.16 -16.91 -8.29
C TRP A 325 13.13 -17.30 -9.77
N ASP A 326 12.47 -18.39 -10.15
CA ASP A 326 12.35 -18.79 -11.55
C ASP A 326 11.39 -17.86 -12.31
N ARG A 327 10.31 -17.38 -11.69
CA ARG A 327 9.45 -16.34 -12.26
C ARG A 327 10.19 -15.02 -12.39
N TRP A 328 10.95 -14.64 -11.38
CA TRP A 328 11.76 -13.41 -11.45
C TRP A 328 12.80 -13.45 -12.57
N ARG A 329 13.58 -14.54 -12.67
CA ARG A 329 14.59 -14.68 -13.72
C ARG A 329 13.98 -14.65 -15.11
N THR A 330 12.85 -15.34 -15.30
CA THR A 330 12.22 -15.43 -16.62
C THR A 330 11.50 -14.15 -17.01
N PHE A 331 10.81 -13.47 -16.09
CA PHE A 331 10.13 -12.21 -16.40
C PHE A 331 11.12 -11.04 -16.58
N LEU A 332 12.17 -10.97 -15.77
CA LEU A 332 13.12 -9.84 -15.85
C LEU A 332 14.07 -9.96 -17.04
N ASP A 333 14.39 -11.16 -17.52
CA ASP A 333 15.28 -11.35 -18.68
C ASP A 333 14.53 -11.04 -20.00
N PRO A 334 14.87 -9.94 -20.72
CA PRO A 334 14.19 -9.59 -21.97
C PRO A 334 14.34 -10.68 -23.04
N GLN A 335 15.34 -11.56 -22.96
CA GLN A 335 15.51 -12.64 -23.92
C GLN A 335 14.42 -13.72 -23.81
N GLN A 336 13.73 -13.79 -22.68
CA GLN A 336 12.58 -14.68 -22.47
C GLN A 336 11.26 -14.09 -22.98
N HIS A 337 11.30 -12.89 -23.55
CA HIS A 337 10.16 -12.18 -24.11
C HIS A 337 10.29 -12.00 -25.63
N GLN A 338 9.15 -11.96 -26.32
CA GLN A 338 9.05 -11.62 -27.74
C GLN A 338 9.60 -10.22 -28.01
N ILE A 339 10.26 -10.03 -29.15
CA ILE A 339 11.00 -8.80 -29.47
C ILE A 339 10.09 -7.55 -29.39
N GLU A 340 8.82 -7.70 -29.76
CA GLU A 340 7.79 -6.66 -29.77
C GLU A 340 7.24 -6.32 -28.38
N ALA A 341 7.53 -7.11 -27.34
CA ALA A 341 7.10 -6.90 -25.96
C ALA A 341 8.25 -6.58 -24.99
N ARG A 342 9.51 -6.72 -25.42
CA ARG A 342 10.69 -6.53 -24.55
C ARG A 342 10.77 -5.16 -23.90
N ASP A 343 10.41 -4.11 -24.64
CA ASP A 343 10.41 -2.75 -24.13
C ASP A 343 9.31 -2.54 -23.06
N ALA A 344 8.21 -3.30 -23.11
CA ALA A 344 7.18 -3.26 -22.09
C ALA A 344 7.72 -3.76 -20.73
N VAL A 345 8.60 -4.76 -20.75
CA VAL A 345 9.30 -5.22 -19.53
C VAL A 345 10.39 -4.24 -19.12
N ALA A 346 11.23 -3.80 -20.07
CA ALA A 346 12.37 -2.93 -19.79
C ALA A 346 12.00 -1.53 -19.32
N ASN A 347 10.88 -0.97 -19.82
CA ASN A 347 10.38 0.35 -19.42
C ASN A 347 9.16 0.27 -18.49
N GLY A 348 8.68 -0.94 -18.19
CA GLY A 348 7.52 -1.19 -17.34
C GLY A 348 7.85 -1.35 -15.86
N TYR A 349 6.92 -2.00 -15.18
CA TYR A 349 7.01 -2.36 -13.76
C TYR A 349 6.98 -3.87 -13.57
N ALA A 350 7.97 -4.39 -12.87
CA ALA A 350 7.93 -5.69 -12.22
C ALA A 350 7.12 -5.58 -10.92
N SER A 351 5.91 -6.17 -10.88
CA SER A 351 4.97 -6.06 -9.76
C SER A 351 4.83 -7.33 -8.91
N PHE A 352 4.60 -7.16 -7.60
CA PHE A 352 4.45 -8.25 -6.61
C PHE A 352 3.78 -7.77 -5.32
N HIS A 353 3.27 -8.70 -4.52
CA HIS A 353 2.45 -8.41 -3.35
C HIS A 353 3.22 -8.65 -2.04
N PHE A 354 2.69 -8.09 -0.95
CA PHE A 354 3.14 -8.42 0.39
C PHE A 354 2.04 -8.29 1.44
N TYR A 355 1.68 -9.42 2.03
CA TYR A 355 0.77 -9.45 3.17
C TYR A 355 1.45 -10.10 4.36
N ALA A 356 1.74 -9.30 5.39
CA ALA A 356 2.07 -9.88 6.68
C ALA A 356 0.83 -10.55 7.28
N GLN A 357 1.05 -11.57 8.09
CA GLN A 357 -0.01 -12.30 8.77
C GLN A 357 0.09 -12.12 10.28
N THR A 358 -1.05 -12.01 10.97
CA THR A 358 -1.10 -12.12 12.43
C THR A 358 -1.47 -13.55 12.83
N LYS A 359 -1.02 -14.01 14.00
CA LYS A 359 -1.46 -15.32 14.53
C LYS A 359 -2.83 -15.23 15.19
N SER A 360 -3.11 -14.09 15.83
CA SER A 360 -4.39 -13.80 16.46
C SER A 360 -5.15 -12.74 15.67
N ARG A 361 -6.47 -12.93 15.57
CA ARG A 361 -7.38 -11.98 14.94
C ARG A 361 -7.71 -10.79 15.85
N THR A 362 -7.71 -10.98 17.17
CA THR A 362 -8.23 -10.01 18.15
C THR A 362 -7.24 -9.63 19.25
N ASP A 363 -6.14 -10.38 19.44
CA ASP A 363 -5.15 -10.08 20.48
C ASP A 363 -4.10 -9.06 20.01
N ALA A 364 -4.33 -7.79 20.37
CA ALA A 364 -3.43 -6.69 20.03
C ALA A 364 -2.01 -6.82 20.61
N ASN A 365 -1.81 -7.60 21.67
CA ASN A 365 -0.48 -7.78 22.26
C ASN A 365 0.41 -8.71 21.42
N SER A 366 -0.16 -9.59 20.58
CA SER A 366 0.61 -10.52 19.76
C SER A 366 1.11 -9.89 18.46
N TRP A 367 0.35 -8.95 17.88
CA TRP A 367 0.55 -8.52 16.49
C TRP A 367 1.92 -7.94 16.20
N ALA A 368 2.46 -7.11 17.08
CA ALA A 368 3.80 -6.53 16.88
C ALA A 368 4.87 -7.64 16.74
N SER A 369 4.80 -8.68 17.58
CA SER A 369 5.73 -9.81 17.49
C SER A 369 5.52 -10.70 16.25
N ASP A 370 4.34 -10.63 15.63
CA ASP A 370 4.02 -11.36 14.41
C ASP A 370 4.53 -10.62 13.16
N VAL A 371 4.20 -9.32 13.01
CA VAL A 371 4.35 -8.63 11.72
C VAL A 371 5.74 -8.05 11.47
N TRP A 372 6.46 -7.59 12.50
CA TRP A 372 7.76 -6.93 12.29
C TRP A 372 8.86 -7.87 11.76
N PRO A 373 9.01 -9.11 12.25
CA PRO A 373 9.97 -10.05 11.67
C PRO A 373 9.67 -10.43 10.21
N GLN A 374 8.37 -10.44 9.84
CA GLN A 374 7.94 -10.67 8.45
C GLN A 374 8.36 -9.49 7.56
N LEU A 375 8.14 -8.25 8.02
CA LEU A 375 8.59 -7.05 7.32
C LEU A 375 10.09 -7.07 7.04
N GLU A 376 10.92 -7.42 8.03
CA GLU A 376 12.37 -7.49 7.86
C GLU A 376 12.78 -8.55 6.84
N THR A 377 12.13 -9.71 6.87
CA THR A 377 12.39 -10.79 5.91
C THR A 377 12.01 -10.36 4.51
N PHE A 378 10.88 -9.67 4.36
CA PHE A 378 10.42 -9.14 3.09
C PHE A 378 11.35 -8.05 2.55
N LEU A 379 11.83 -7.13 3.39
CA LEU A 379 12.77 -6.07 2.99
C LEU A 379 14.10 -6.65 2.42
N ARG A 380 14.56 -7.81 2.88
CA ARG A 380 15.70 -8.53 2.29
C ARG A 380 15.37 -9.16 0.94
N GLU A 381 14.16 -9.69 0.82
CA GLU A 381 13.66 -10.25 -0.44
C GLU A 381 13.56 -9.16 -1.52
N VAL A 382 12.97 -8.01 -1.19
CA VAL A 382 12.90 -6.84 -2.09
C VAL A 382 14.28 -6.45 -2.60
N LYS A 383 15.29 -6.42 -1.72
CA LYS A 383 16.67 -6.14 -2.14
C LYS A 383 17.22 -7.19 -3.10
N SER A 384 16.92 -8.47 -2.83
CA SER A 384 17.35 -9.57 -3.69
C SER A 384 16.68 -9.54 -5.07
N ILE A 385 15.40 -9.15 -5.14
CA ILE A 385 14.67 -8.93 -6.40
C ILE A 385 15.31 -7.77 -7.17
N SER A 386 15.61 -6.65 -6.50
CA SER A 386 16.31 -5.51 -7.11
C SER A 386 17.68 -5.88 -7.64
N ASP A 387 18.48 -6.66 -6.89
CA ASP A 387 19.82 -7.09 -7.31
C ASP A 387 19.76 -7.99 -8.55
N LEU A 388 18.73 -8.82 -8.66
CA LEU A 388 18.48 -9.63 -9.85
C LEU A 388 18.04 -8.77 -11.03
N GLY A 389 17.16 -7.79 -10.81
CA GLY A 389 16.75 -6.82 -11.81
C GLY A 389 17.94 -6.02 -12.37
N ASP A 390 18.83 -5.54 -11.51
CA ASP A 390 20.03 -4.82 -11.94
C ASP A 390 20.98 -5.68 -12.81
N GLN A 391 20.97 -7.01 -12.62
CA GLN A 391 21.75 -7.95 -13.44
C GLN A 391 21.09 -8.24 -14.79
N LEU A 392 19.78 -8.45 -14.82
CA LEU A 392 19.07 -8.93 -16.01
C LEU A 392 18.50 -7.81 -16.87
N ASN A 393 17.88 -6.81 -16.24
CA ASN A 393 17.21 -5.71 -16.92
C ASN A 393 17.14 -4.50 -16.00
N PRO A 394 18.24 -3.73 -15.91
CA PRO A 394 18.34 -2.69 -14.91
C PRO A 394 17.25 -1.63 -15.10
N THR A 395 16.73 -1.36 -16.30
CA THR A 395 15.75 -0.28 -16.49
C THR A 395 14.35 -0.57 -15.94
N THR A 396 14.02 -1.84 -15.70
CA THR A 396 12.72 -2.24 -15.13
C THR A 396 12.52 -1.63 -13.74
N ARG A 397 11.34 -1.06 -13.52
CA ARG A 397 10.93 -0.50 -12.22
C ARG A 397 10.31 -1.57 -11.34
N LEU A 398 10.34 -1.39 -10.02
CA LEU A 398 9.70 -2.31 -9.08
C LEU A 398 8.45 -1.69 -8.47
N ALA A 399 7.35 -2.44 -8.46
CA ALA A 399 6.11 -2.05 -7.80
C ALA A 399 5.68 -3.11 -6.79
N ILE A 400 5.49 -2.72 -5.54
CA ILE A 400 4.68 -3.50 -4.61
C ILE A 400 3.27 -2.97 -4.74
N ASN A 401 2.49 -3.54 -5.66
CA ASN A 401 1.17 -3.04 -6.06
C ASN A 401 0.07 -3.42 -5.06
N GLU A 402 0.33 -4.36 -4.14
CA GLU A 402 -0.51 -4.68 -3.00
C GLU A 402 0.31 -4.91 -1.73
N ALA A 403 0.03 -4.17 -0.65
CA ALA A 403 0.66 -4.35 0.64
C ALA A 403 -0.31 -4.18 1.81
N GLY A 404 -0.16 -5.01 2.85
CA GLY A 404 -0.93 -4.86 4.08
C GLY A 404 -0.68 -5.96 5.10
N VAL A 405 -1.65 -6.13 5.99
CA VAL A 405 -1.71 -7.23 6.95
C VAL A 405 -3.04 -7.93 6.75
N ILE A 406 -3.04 -9.26 6.65
CA ILE A 406 -4.25 -10.09 6.59
C ILE A 406 -4.37 -10.86 7.92
N PRO A 407 -5.47 -10.69 8.66
CA PRO A 407 -5.71 -11.43 9.89
C PRO A 407 -6.20 -12.85 9.58
N PRO A 408 -6.12 -13.79 10.54
CA PRO A 408 -6.70 -15.13 10.39
C PRO A 408 -8.19 -15.06 10.03
N GLY A 409 -8.61 -15.90 9.10
CA GLY A 409 -10.02 -16.06 8.73
C GLY A 409 -10.66 -14.82 8.09
N ASP A 410 -9.90 -13.94 7.43
CA ASP A 410 -10.46 -12.65 6.98
C ASP A 410 -11.66 -12.76 6.03
N ASN A 411 -11.67 -13.78 5.17
CA ASN A 411 -12.83 -14.14 4.33
C ASN A 411 -13.71 -15.25 4.91
N ASN A 412 -13.43 -15.74 6.11
CA ASN A 412 -14.28 -16.74 6.74
C ASN A 412 -15.48 -16.04 7.39
N GLN A 413 -16.69 -16.40 6.93
CA GLN A 413 -17.97 -15.84 7.36
C GLN A 413 -18.16 -15.85 8.88
N ASP A 414 -17.68 -16.90 9.54
CA ASP A 414 -17.89 -17.14 10.97
C ASP A 414 -16.84 -16.44 11.86
N SER A 415 -15.90 -15.71 11.27
CA SER A 415 -14.86 -15.03 12.04
C SER A 415 -15.40 -13.78 12.74
N GLU A 416 -14.90 -13.53 13.95
CA GLU A 416 -15.21 -12.34 14.74
C GLU A 416 -14.85 -11.04 13.99
N ASP A 417 -15.44 -9.93 14.39
CA ASP A 417 -15.05 -8.64 13.84
C ASP A 417 -13.69 -8.17 14.39
N LEU A 418 -12.99 -7.37 13.58
CA LEU A 418 -11.70 -6.84 13.96
C LEU A 418 -11.87 -5.68 14.95
N PRO A 419 -11.11 -5.65 16.06
CA PRO A 419 -11.16 -4.52 16.97
C PRO A 419 -10.62 -3.25 16.28
N PRO A 420 -11.15 -2.04 16.55
CA PRO A 420 -10.74 -0.82 15.84
C PRO A 420 -9.22 -0.55 15.84
N ILE A 421 -8.54 -0.85 16.95
CA ILE A 421 -7.08 -0.70 17.10
C ILE A 421 -6.26 -1.53 16.09
N TYR A 422 -6.84 -2.59 15.51
CA TYR A 422 -6.24 -3.34 14.43
C TYR A 422 -5.87 -2.43 13.25
N PHE A 423 -6.77 -1.51 12.85
CA PHE A 423 -6.51 -0.61 11.72
C PHE A 423 -5.39 0.39 12.01
N ASN A 424 -5.19 0.79 13.28
CA ASN A 424 -4.02 1.57 13.69
C ASN A 424 -2.72 0.75 13.54
N MET A 425 -2.72 -0.53 13.95
CA MET A 425 -1.58 -1.42 13.76
C MET A 425 -1.22 -1.57 12.27
N VAL A 426 -2.21 -1.76 11.39
CA VAL A 426 -1.92 -1.89 9.95
C VAL A 426 -1.47 -0.56 9.33
N ALA A 427 -2.01 0.57 9.78
CA ALA A 427 -1.54 1.90 9.37
C ALA A 427 -0.06 2.13 9.77
N ALA A 428 0.29 1.76 11.00
CA ALA A 428 1.68 1.78 11.47
C ALA A 428 2.58 0.87 10.63
N PHE A 429 2.14 -0.36 10.34
CA PHE A 429 2.87 -1.31 9.52
C PHE A 429 3.17 -0.77 8.12
N TYR A 430 2.15 -0.29 7.42
CA TYR A 430 2.29 0.28 6.08
C TYR A 430 3.23 1.50 6.07
N THR A 431 3.12 2.37 7.08
CA THR A 431 3.99 3.56 7.19
C THR A 431 5.46 3.17 7.36
N VAL A 432 5.76 2.17 8.21
CA VAL A 432 7.14 1.69 8.39
C VAL A 432 7.65 0.99 7.14
N LEU A 433 6.84 0.18 6.46
CA LEU A 433 7.19 -0.44 5.18
C LEU A 433 7.57 0.62 4.15
N TRP A 434 6.73 1.63 3.95
CA TRP A 434 7.01 2.75 3.05
C TRP A 434 8.30 3.49 3.41
N ALA A 435 8.49 3.79 4.70
CA ALA A 435 9.65 4.53 5.17
C ALA A 435 10.95 3.74 4.97
N GLU A 436 10.97 2.44 5.22
CA GLU A 436 12.15 1.60 4.99
C GLU A 436 12.42 1.41 3.49
N LEU A 437 11.39 1.20 2.67
CA LEU A 437 11.54 1.13 1.21
C LEU A 437 12.08 2.44 0.62
N SER A 438 11.67 3.59 1.16
CA SER A 438 12.21 4.89 0.77
C SER A 438 13.72 5.00 1.03
N VAL A 439 14.23 4.38 2.11
CA VAL A 439 15.66 4.35 2.44
C VAL A 439 16.42 3.35 1.56
N GLN A 440 15.84 2.19 1.28
CA GLN A 440 16.42 1.24 0.34
C GLN A 440 16.48 1.82 -1.08
N ASN A 441 15.46 2.60 -1.44
CA ASN A 441 15.33 3.31 -2.70
C ASN A 441 15.41 2.41 -3.95
N VAL A 442 14.78 1.23 -3.85
CA VAL A 442 14.73 0.23 -4.93
C VAL A 442 13.32 -0.03 -5.46
N VAL A 443 12.29 0.39 -4.72
CA VAL A 443 10.88 0.26 -5.11
C VAL A 443 10.33 1.63 -5.50
N ASP A 444 9.69 1.69 -6.67
CA ASP A 444 9.12 2.91 -7.25
C ASP A 444 7.69 3.17 -6.76
N LEU A 445 6.93 2.11 -6.49
CA LEU A 445 5.52 2.18 -6.12
C LEU A 445 5.21 1.22 -4.99
N LEU A 446 4.52 1.70 -3.96
CA LEU A 446 3.96 0.91 -2.89
C LEU A 446 2.46 1.21 -2.79
N GLY A 447 1.62 0.23 -3.09
CA GLY A 447 0.17 0.30 -2.99
C GLY A 447 -0.33 -0.30 -1.68
N SER A 448 -1.05 0.48 -0.87
CA SER A 448 -1.85 -0.08 0.23
C SER A 448 -3.01 -0.89 -0.34
N SER A 449 -3.09 -2.15 0.05
CA SER A 449 -4.30 -2.96 -0.11
C SER A 449 -5.37 -2.51 0.89
N GLN A 450 -6.67 -2.75 0.71
CA GLN A 450 -7.51 -2.44 -0.45
C GLN A 450 -8.38 -1.24 -0.04
N TYR A 451 -8.75 -0.36 -0.97
CA TYR A 451 -9.55 0.84 -0.62
C TYR A 451 -10.83 0.47 0.11
N CYS A 452 -11.55 -0.53 -0.41
CA CYS A 452 -12.79 -1.04 0.18
C CYS A 452 -12.70 -2.56 0.39
N GLY A 453 -12.81 -2.96 1.65
CA GLY A 453 -13.20 -4.29 2.07
C GLY A 453 -14.39 -4.19 3.01
N CYS A 454 -15.14 -5.26 3.20
CA CYS A 454 -16.32 -5.24 4.07
C CYS A 454 -16.64 -6.63 4.64
N PRO A 455 -17.27 -6.69 5.82
CA PRO A 455 -17.92 -7.91 6.26
C PRO A 455 -19.11 -8.23 5.34
N ALA A 456 -19.74 -9.38 5.56
CA ALA A 456 -21.04 -9.63 4.98
C ALA A 456 -22.05 -8.61 5.52
N MET A 457 -22.85 -8.04 4.62
CA MET A 457 -23.94 -7.11 4.90
C MET A 457 -25.19 -7.59 4.13
N PRO A 458 -25.87 -8.66 4.59
CA PRO A 458 -27.04 -9.20 3.91
C PRO A 458 -28.17 -8.18 3.73
N GLU A 459 -28.28 -7.21 4.64
CA GLU A 459 -29.21 -6.08 4.55
C GLU A 459 -28.91 -5.14 3.38
N ARG A 460 -27.70 -5.22 2.82
CA ARG A 460 -27.28 -4.52 1.61
C ARG A 460 -27.12 -5.44 0.39
N ASN A 461 -27.64 -6.67 0.44
CA ASN A 461 -27.45 -7.69 -0.59
C ASN A 461 -25.97 -8.09 -0.82
N ILE A 462 -25.13 -7.97 0.21
CA ILE A 462 -23.72 -8.38 0.16
C ILE A 462 -23.57 -9.59 1.10
N PRO A 463 -23.81 -10.84 0.64
CA PRO A 463 -23.85 -11.99 1.52
C PRO A 463 -22.47 -12.45 2.00
N ASP A 464 -21.41 -12.13 1.25
CA ASP A 464 -20.07 -12.65 1.45
C ASP A 464 -19.12 -11.59 2.04
N ARG A 465 -18.20 -12.03 2.89
CA ARG A 465 -17.08 -11.20 3.38
C ARG A 465 -16.05 -10.95 2.27
N MET A 466 -15.54 -9.72 2.19
CA MET A 466 -14.50 -9.30 1.25
C MET A 466 -13.33 -8.64 1.97
N TYR A 467 -12.39 -9.45 2.43
CA TYR A 467 -11.18 -9.10 3.19
C TYR A 467 -11.32 -7.80 4.02
N PRO A 468 -12.17 -7.78 5.05
CA PRO A 468 -12.41 -6.60 5.86
C PRO A 468 -11.12 -6.05 6.50
N GLY A 469 -10.17 -6.93 6.84
CA GLY A 469 -8.90 -6.56 7.45
C GLY A 469 -8.01 -5.72 6.57
N VAL A 470 -8.16 -5.78 5.25
CA VAL A 470 -7.42 -4.90 4.34
C VAL A 470 -8.15 -3.60 3.97
N SER A 471 -9.39 -3.37 4.41
CA SER A 471 -10.13 -2.15 4.07
C SER A 471 -9.46 -0.86 4.57
N MET A 472 -9.51 0.21 3.78
CA MET A 472 -9.11 1.57 4.17
C MET A 472 -10.30 2.45 4.56
N THR A 473 -11.52 1.99 4.33
CA THR A 473 -12.75 2.73 4.61
C THR A 473 -13.65 1.99 5.57
N ASN A 474 -14.39 2.75 6.38
CA ASN A 474 -15.50 2.23 7.16
C ASN A 474 -16.65 1.84 6.22
N TRP A 475 -16.99 0.56 6.17
CA TRP A 475 -18.04 -0.01 5.31
C TRP A 475 -19.47 0.41 5.69
N THR A 476 -19.68 1.03 6.85
CA THR A 476 -20.98 1.57 7.27
C THR A 476 -21.17 3.01 6.86
N THR A 477 -20.13 3.86 6.96
CA THR A 477 -20.21 5.31 6.77
C THR A 477 -19.54 5.83 5.49
N GLY A 478 -18.64 5.05 4.90
CA GLY A 478 -17.78 5.49 3.78
C GLY A 478 -16.58 6.33 4.21
N ASN A 479 -16.47 6.70 5.49
CA ASN A 479 -15.34 7.50 6.00
C ASN A 479 -14.03 6.71 5.93
N GLY A 480 -12.90 7.42 5.80
CA GLY A 480 -11.59 6.79 5.91
C GLY A 480 -11.31 6.28 7.32
N ASN A 481 -10.71 5.10 7.43
CA ASN A 481 -10.21 4.56 8.71
C ASN A 481 -8.73 4.98 8.93
N PRO A 482 -8.05 4.57 10.02
CA PRO A 482 -6.66 4.94 10.27
C PRO A 482 -5.69 4.68 9.12
N ARG A 483 -5.91 3.65 8.28
CA ARG A 483 -5.06 3.36 7.11
C ARG A 483 -5.21 4.44 6.03
N TYR A 484 -6.45 4.84 5.73
CA TYR A 484 -6.72 5.94 4.81
C TYR A 484 -6.06 7.22 5.30
N TRP A 485 -6.23 7.56 6.58
CA TRP A 485 -5.69 8.79 7.13
C TRP A 485 -4.16 8.78 7.20
N ALA A 486 -3.53 7.64 7.48
CA ALA A 486 -2.08 7.52 7.44
C ALA A 486 -1.53 7.67 6.02
N LEU A 487 -2.14 7.04 5.01
CA LEU A 487 -1.74 7.23 3.61
C LEU A 487 -1.93 8.69 3.17
N LYS A 488 -3.07 9.30 3.50
CA LYS A 488 -3.34 10.71 3.18
C LYS A 488 -2.35 11.65 3.88
N LEU A 489 -1.94 11.32 5.10
CA LEU A 489 -0.91 12.05 5.84
C LEU A 489 0.44 11.96 5.12
N ILE A 490 0.85 10.76 4.70
CA ILE A 490 2.08 10.55 3.91
C ILE A 490 2.03 11.37 2.62
N ASN A 491 0.98 11.25 1.82
CA ASN A 491 0.82 11.97 0.55
C ASN A 491 0.80 13.50 0.72
N ARG A 492 0.34 14.00 1.88
CA ARG A 492 0.24 15.43 2.16
C ARG A 492 1.59 16.08 2.50
N TYR A 493 2.44 15.37 3.23
CA TYR A 493 3.66 15.93 3.81
C TYR A 493 4.93 15.40 3.16
N SER A 494 4.87 14.30 2.43
CA SER A 494 6.01 13.69 1.78
C SER A 494 5.79 13.64 0.28
N TYR A 495 6.82 14.03 -0.47
CA TYR A 495 6.80 13.91 -1.92
C TYR A 495 7.80 12.84 -2.37
N SER A 496 7.33 11.97 -3.26
CA SER A 496 8.16 10.98 -3.92
C SER A 496 7.77 10.96 -5.39
N LYS A 497 8.78 10.92 -6.26
CA LYS A 497 8.57 10.80 -7.70
C LYS A 497 9.09 9.43 -8.12
N ALA A 498 8.26 8.67 -8.82
CA ALA A 498 8.69 7.40 -9.42
C ALA A 498 9.92 7.66 -10.29
N ARG A 499 10.89 6.75 -10.24
CA ARG A 499 12.21 6.94 -10.84
C ARG A 499 12.09 7.17 -12.34
N SER A 500 12.39 8.39 -12.78
CA SER A 500 12.88 8.61 -14.14
C SER A 500 14.39 8.47 -14.07
N ARG A 501 14.95 7.36 -14.58
CA ARG A 501 16.40 7.10 -14.56
C ARG A 501 17.22 8.16 -15.32
N SER A 502 16.58 9.13 -16.00
CA SER A 502 17.20 10.17 -16.81
C SER A 502 17.17 11.59 -16.22
N ASN A 503 16.36 11.90 -15.19
CA ASN A 503 16.21 13.27 -14.69
C ASN A 503 16.33 13.34 -13.15
N GLY A 504 17.41 13.96 -12.65
CA GLY A 504 17.78 14.08 -11.23
C GLY A 504 16.88 14.93 -10.33
N ALA A 505 15.59 15.09 -10.64
CA ALA A 505 14.60 15.70 -9.75
C ALA A 505 13.99 14.60 -8.87
N GLY A 506 14.72 14.19 -7.83
CA GLY A 506 14.28 13.16 -6.88
C GLY A 506 13.23 13.66 -5.87
N GLY A 507 12.60 12.73 -5.13
CA GLY A 507 11.69 13.05 -4.04
C GLY A 507 12.40 13.54 -2.78
N ASP A 508 11.76 13.36 -1.62
CA ASP A 508 12.30 13.79 -0.33
C ASP A 508 13.70 13.20 -0.05
N ARG A 509 14.59 14.02 0.51
CA ARG A 509 15.92 13.63 0.94
C ARG A 509 15.84 13.04 2.36
N ILE A 510 16.24 11.79 2.53
CA ILE A 510 16.22 11.11 3.82
C ILE A 510 17.53 11.38 4.55
N VAL A 511 17.44 11.73 5.83
CA VAL A 511 18.58 12.20 6.61
C VAL A 511 19.16 11.12 7.52
N ARG A 512 20.40 11.33 7.98
CA ARG A 512 21.11 10.37 8.82
C ARG A 512 20.46 10.27 10.20
N LEU A 513 20.24 9.04 10.65
CA LEU A 513 19.83 8.69 12.01
C LEU A 513 20.98 8.02 12.75
N THR A 514 21.33 8.53 13.94
CA THR A 514 22.21 7.84 14.90
C THR A 514 21.41 7.46 16.15
N LEU A 515 21.44 6.19 16.54
CA LEU A 515 20.82 5.69 17.77
C LEU A 515 21.87 5.54 18.87
N ARG A 516 21.59 6.04 20.07
CA ARG A 516 22.38 5.81 21.29
C ARG A 516 21.50 5.17 22.35
N GLU A 517 22.00 4.12 23.00
CA GLU A 517 21.38 3.49 24.17
C GLU A 517 22.24 3.80 25.40
N GLU A 518 21.66 4.38 26.45
CA GLU A 518 22.41 4.61 27.70
C GLU A 518 22.87 3.28 28.32
N GLY A 519 24.15 3.22 28.73
CA GLY A 519 24.75 2.03 29.35
C GLY A 519 25.45 1.06 28.39
N LYS A 520 25.47 1.34 27.07
CA LYS A 520 26.30 0.63 26.09
C LYS A 520 27.16 1.64 25.31
N ASP A 521 28.42 1.80 25.71
CA ASP A 521 29.44 2.60 25.00
C ASP A 521 29.85 1.93 23.68
N THR A 522 28.94 1.88 22.72
CA THR A 522 29.29 1.58 21.33
C THR A 522 28.75 2.70 20.45
N ALA A 523 29.60 3.69 20.19
CA ALA A 523 29.43 4.63 19.10
C ALA A 523 29.51 3.85 17.77
N THR A 524 28.39 3.34 17.29
CA THR A 524 28.33 2.74 15.95
C THR A 524 28.28 3.86 14.92
N SER A 525 29.45 4.27 14.44
CA SER A 525 29.57 5.04 13.20
C SER A 525 29.24 4.09 12.04
N SER A 526 28.06 4.27 11.44
CA SER A 526 27.43 3.25 10.60
C SER A 526 27.74 3.44 9.11
N SER A 527 28.81 2.80 8.64
CA SER A 527 29.05 2.54 7.21
C SER A 527 28.36 1.22 6.80
N SER A 528 27.35 1.35 5.95
CA SER A 528 26.82 0.43 4.91
C SER A 528 26.68 -1.10 5.07
N SER A 529 27.12 -1.81 6.12
CA SER A 529 27.03 -3.30 6.14
C SER A 529 26.47 -3.96 7.40
N GLY A 530 26.07 -3.22 8.45
CA GLY A 530 25.52 -3.77 9.71
C GLY A 530 24.06 -3.39 10.02
N ARG A 531 23.27 -3.04 8.99
CA ARG A 531 22.02 -2.26 9.08
C ARG A 531 20.82 -2.88 9.85
N GLU A 532 20.79 -4.18 10.15
CA GLU A 532 19.50 -4.85 10.44
C GLU A 532 19.06 -4.89 11.92
N SER A 533 19.95 -4.95 12.91
CA SER A 533 19.52 -5.36 14.26
C SER A 533 19.04 -4.25 15.21
N THR A 534 19.30 -2.96 14.93
CA THR A 534 19.06 -1.87 15.92
C THR A 534 17.77 -1.07 15.69
N ARG A 535 17.27 -0.95 14.45
CA ARG A 535 15.94 -0.36 14.16
C ARG A 535 14.79 -1.34 14.44
N SER A 536 15.06 -2.64 14.29
CA SER A 536 14.13 -3.74 14.49
C SER A 536 13.58 -3.82 15.92
N SER A 537 14.44 -3.70 16.93
CA SER A 537 14.10 -3.97 18.34
C SER A 537 13.47 -2.79 19.09
N SER A 538 13.36 -1.62 18.46
CA SER A 538 12.72 -0.47 19.09
C SER A 538 11.19 -0.55 19.02
N SER A 539 10.52 -0.12 20.10
CA SER A 539 9.08 0.11 20.15
C SER A 539 8.64 1.37 19.40
N ILE A 540 9.57 2.21 18.96
CA ILE A 540 9.30 3.33 18.05
C ILE A 540 10.15 3.26 16.79
N TYR A 541 9.58 3.65 15.66
CA TYR A 541 10.27 3.94 14.41
C TYR A 541 10.43 5.44 14.24
N VAL A 542 11.60 5.86 13.74
CA VAL A 542 11.94 7.28 13.52
C VAL A 542 12.66 7.42 12.18
N GLN A 543 12.24 8.38 11.36
CA GLN A 543 12.94 8.77 10.14
C GLN A 543 12.83 10.29 9.93
N GLY A 544 13.95 10.98 9.70
CA GLY A 544 13.96 12.39 9.31
C GLY A 544 14.03 12.56 7.79
N ARG A 545 13.39 13.61 7.28
CA ARG A 545 13.37 13.95 5.85
C ARG A 545 13.44 15.45 5.61
N ILE A 546 14.06 15.83 4.51
CA ILE A 546 13.94 17.16 3.90
C ILE A 546 13.05 17.00 2.67
N THR A 547 11.90 17.66 2.68
CA THR A 547 10.94 17.61 1.57
C THR A 547 11.46 18.38 0.35
N THR A 548 10.82 18.18 -0.80
CA THR A 548 11.19 18.92 -2.03
C THR A 548 10.99 20.43 -1.93
N ASP A 549 10.09 20.90 -1.06
CA ASP A 549 9.91 22.30 -0.69
C ASP A 549 10.81 22.73 0.50
N SER A 550 11.84 21.94 0.81
CA SER A 550 12.88 22.21 1.81
C SER A 550 12.39 22.28 3.27
N LYS A 551 11.25 21.66 3.58
CA LYS A 551 10.76 21.49 4.96
C LYS A 551 11.45 20.32 5.62
N GLU A 552 11.70 20.43 6.91
CA GLU A 552 12.26 19.37 7.72
C GLU A 552 11.14 18.66 8.48
N ILE A 553 10.99 17.37 8.21
CA ILE A 553 9.94 16.56 8.83
C ILE A 553 10.51 15.32 9.51
N LEU A 554 9.78 14.83 10.51
CA LEU A 554 9.99 13.53 11.13
C LEU A 554 8.78 12.62 10.87
N ILE A 555 9.05 11.38 10.52
CA ILE A 555 8.08 10.29 10.54
C ILE A 555 8.32 9.51 11.84
N LEU A 556 7.29 9.45 12.69
CA LEU A 556 7.31 8.73 13.96
C LEU A 556 6.20 7.68 13.96
N VAL A 557 6.54 6.44 14.31
CA VAL A 557 5.55 5.36 14.43
C VAL A 557 5.75 4.61 15.74
N ASN A 558 4.70 4.45 16.53
CA ASN A 558 4.69 3.48 17.62
C ASN A 558 4.49 2.09 17.04
N LYS A 559 5.42 1.17 17.29
CA LYS A 559 5.39 -0.22 16.78
C LYS A 559 4.72 -1.19 17.75
N SER A 560 4.18 -0.71 18.86
CA SER A 560 3.70 -1.53 19.97
C SER A 560 2.25 -1.21 20.35
N ASN A 561 1.64 -2.16 21.07
CA ASN A 561 0.33 -1.99 21.71
C ASN A 561 0.42 -1.23 23.05
N GLN A 562 1.51 -0.48 23.28
CA GLN A 562 1.77 0.24 24.52
C GLN A 562 2.06 1.70 24.21
N GLN A 563 1.57 2.60 25.04
CA GLN A 563 1.87 4.03 24.89
C GLN A 563 3.38 4.28 24.99
N GLN A 564 3.90 5.10 24.08
CA GLN A 564 5.27 5.56 24.08
C GLN A 564 5.29 7.07 24.28
N THR A 565 6.30 7.57 24.99
CA THR A 565 6.51 9.01 25.14
C THR A 565 7.83 9.40 24.49
N VAL A 566 7.79 10.45 23.68
CA VAL A 566 8.97 10.99 23.01
C VAL A 566 9.13 12.46 23.36
N ARG A 567 10.35 12.86 23.73
CA ARG A 567 10.70 14.27 23.99
C ARG A 567 11.66 14.74 22.92
N PHE A 568 11.41 15.94 22.39
CA PHE A 568 12.27 16.57 21.40
C PHE A 568 13.28 17.50 22.08
N THR A 569 14.54 17.45 21.64
CA THR A 569 15.55 18.44 21.98
C THR A 569 16.37 18.78 20.72
N ASP A 570 16.74 20.06 20.55
CA ASP A 570 17.58 20.53 19.44
C ASP A 570 18.96 20.90 20.00
N SER A 571 20.03 20.39 19.39
CA SER A 571 21.41 20.67 19.83
C SER A 571 21.85 22.11 19.57
N ASN A 572 21.20 22.80 18.62
CA ASN A 572 21.61 24.11 18.13
C ASN A 572 20.72 25.26 18.64
N SER A 573 19.58 24.96 19.27
CA SER A 573 18.76 26.00 19.88
C SER A 573 19.37 26.39 21.23
N SER A 574 19.86 27.63 21.35
CA SER A 574 19.83 28.29 22.67
C SER A 574 18.36 28.27 23.09
N ALA A 575 18.05 27.54 24.16
CA ALA A 575 16.69 27.25 24.62
C ALA A 575 15.68 28.37 24.29
N ASP A 576 14.65 28.04 23.49
CA ASP A 576 13.24 28.48 23.62
C ASP A 576 12.42 28.59 22.31
N ASP A 577 13.00 28.32 21.12
CA ASP A 577 12.45 28.85 19.88
C ASP A 577 12.12 27.84 18.75
N THR A 578 12.12 26.53 19.01
CA THR A 578 11.72 25.52 17.99
C THR A 578 10.28 25.04 18.20
N GLU A 579 9.47 25.08 17.14
CA GLU A 579 8.11 24.55 17.12
C GLU A 579 8.05 23.22 16.36
N TYR A 580 7.39 22.24 16.97
CA TYR A 580 7.12 20.93 16.39
C TYR A 580 5.62 20.82 16.07
N HIS A 581 5.28 20.98 14.80
CA HIS A 581 3.91 20.92 14.30
C HIS A 581 3.55 19.47 14.04
N VAL A 582 2.79 18.86 14.95
CA VAL A 582 2.45 17.44 14.94
C VAL A 582 1.14 17.22 14.20
N SER A 583 1.14 16.27 13.26
CA SER A 583 -0.05 15.66 12.68
C SER A 583 -0.07 14.16 13.02
N VAL A 584 -1.08 13.67 13.73
CA VAL A 584 -1.11 12.29 14.27
C VAL A 584 -2.40 11.54 13.97
N VAL A 585 -2.25 10.29 13.55
CA VAL A 585 -3.29 9.26 13.44
C VAL A 585 -3.09 8.26 14.56
N ASP A 586 -4.06 8.14 15.47
CA ASP A 586 -4.01 7.21 16.61
C ASP A 586 -5.40 6.63 16.90
N GLU A 587 -5.55 5.87 18.00
CA GLU A 587 -6.82 5.25 18.39
C GLU A 587 -7.97 6.25 18.58
N THR A 588 -7.64 7.53 18.84
CA THR A 588 -8.63 8.59 19.04
C THR A 588 -8.97 9.36 17.78
N THR A 589 -8.35 8.99 16.65
CA THR A 589 -8.72 9.44 15.31
C THR A 589 -10.01 8.77 14.84
N HIS A 590 -10.24 7.50 15.21
CA HIS A 590 -11.35 6.69 14.70
C HIS A 590 -11.43 6.80 13.16
N ASP A 591 -12.60 7.17 12.63
CA ASP A 591 -12.80 7.41 11.19
C ASP A 591 -12.64 8.89 10.78
N GLY A 592 -12.23 9.75 11.72
CA GLY A 592 -12.03 11.18 11.50
C GLY A 592 -10.63 11.52 10.99
N PRO A 593 -10.40 12.77 10.53
CA PRO A 593 -9.07 13.20 10.10
C PRO A 593 -8.04 13.14 11.23
N TRP A 594 -6.76 13.12 10.85
CA TRP A 594 -5.66 13.20 11.81
C TRP A 594 -5.75 14.46 12.69
N LYS A 595 -5.23 14.36 13.91
CA LYS A 595 -5.20 15.47 14.87
C LYS A 595 -3.99 16.35 14.60
N LYS A 596 -4.12 17.65 14.87
CA LYS A 596 -3.04 18.62 14.74
C LYS A 596 -2.85 19.42 16.03
N PHE A 597 -1.60 19.61 16.42
CA PHE A 597 -1.22 20.49 17.53
C PHE A 597 0.27 20.84 17.43
N VAL A 598 0.71 21.83 18.20
CA VAL A 598 2.11 22.27 18.25
C VAL A 598 2.70 21.93 19.61
N ILE A 599 3.92 21.38 19.62
CA ILE A 599 4.74 21.24 20.82
C ILE A 599 5.87 22.25 20.70
N THR A 600 6.12 23.02 21.75
CA THR A 600 7.29 23.91 21.86
C THR A 600 8.27 23.37 22.88
N SER A 601 9.56 23.71 22.77
CA SER A 601 10.55 23.35 23.78
C SER A 601 10.23 23.91 25.18
N THR A 602 9.45 24.98 25.24
CA THR A 602 8.95 25.67 26.45
C THR A 602 7.60 25.15 26.96
N SER A 603 6.94 24.25 26.21
CA SER A 603 5.65 23.71 26.62
C SER A 603 5.78 22.99 27.96
N VAL A 604 4.79 23.13 28.84
CA VAL A 604 4.72 22.41 30.13
C VAL A 604 4.80 20.89 29.93
N ARG A 605 4.46 20.41 28.73
CA ARG A 605 4.64 19.05 28.27
C ARG A 605 5.42 19.06 26.95
N PRO A 606 6.76 19.12 26.97
CA PRO A 606 7.58 19.15 25.76
C PRO A 606 7.72 17.74 25.14
N PHE A 607 6.69 16.92 25.32
CA PHE A 607 6.67 15.52 24.93
C PHE A 607 5.44 15.22 24.07
N LEU A 608 5.65 14.39 23.06
CA LEU A 608 4.60 13.79 22.28
C LEU A 608 4.28 12.41 22.87
N VAL A 609 3.00 12.21 23.20
CA VAL A 609 2.48 10.90 23.57
C VAL A 609 2.05 10.18 22.29
N LEU A 610 2.75 9.10 21.96
CA LEU A 610 2.39 8.19 20.88
C LEU A 610 1.59 7.04 21.47
N ARG A 611 0.27 7.09 21.32
CA ARG A 611 -0.64 6.00 21.70
C ARG A 611 -0.32 4.71 20.95
N PRO A 612 -0.83 3.54 21.39
CA PRO A 612 -0.66 2.26 20.69
C PRO A 612 -0.81 2.40 19.18
N PHE A 613 0.22 1.95 18.45
CA PHE A 613 0.28 2.00 16.99
C PHE A 613 0.05 3.37 16.32
N ALA A 614 0.28 4.48 17.02
CA ALA A 614 0.15 5.82 16.45
C ALA A 614 1.16 6.08 15.31
N VAL A 615 0.70 6.78 14.28
CA VAL A 615 1.52 7.31 13.18
C VAL A 615 1.49 8.84 13.26
N ALA A 616 2.67 9.46 13.32
CA ALA A 616 2.79 10.91 13.36
C ALA A 616 3.79 11.43 12.31
N VAL A 617 3.45 12.58 11.71
CA VAL A 617 4.36 13.42 10.95
C VAL A 617 4.55 14.72 11.73
N VAL A 618 5.80 15.10 11.95
CA VAL A 618 6.17 16.31 12.69
C VAL A 618 6.95 17.23 11.77
N GLU A 619 6.38 18.38 11.41
CA GLU A 619 7.09 19.45 10.72
C GLU A 619 7.81 20.33 11.75
N ILE A 620 9.06 20.70 11.48
CA ILE A 620 9.89 21.41 12.43
C ILE A 620 10.16 22.82 11.91
N HIS A 621 9.87 23.81 12.75
CA HIS A 621 9.97 25.23 12.41
C HIS A 621 10.88 25.96 13.39
N ASP A 622 11.74 26.82 12.84
CA ASP A 622 12.45 27.83 13.62
C ASP A 622 11.55 29.07 13.78
N SER A 623 11.29 29.48 15.01
CA SER A 623 10.42 30.64 15.33
C SER A 623 10.95 31.99 14.80
N SER A 624 12.22 32.08 14.40
CA SER A 624 12.77 33.30 13.78
C SER A 624 12.27 33.55 12.34
N SER A 625 11.74 32.52 11.67
CA SER A 625 11.26 32.63 10.28
C SER A 625 9.86 33.23 10.16
N THR A 626 9.03 33.12 11.21
CA THR A 626 7.65 33.62 11.25
C THR A 626 7.52 35.08 11.69
N ARG A 627 8.57 35.69 12.24
CA ARG A 627 8.54 37.11 12.66
C ARG A 627 8.88 38.13 11.57
N SER A 628 9.52 37.74 10.46
CA SER A 628 9.93 38.70 9.41
C SER A 628 8.86 39.03 8.36
N SER A 629 7.78 38.25 8.29
CA SER A 629 6.71 38.44 7.29
C SER A 629 5.58 39.36 7.74
N SER A 630 5.56 39.82 9.00
CA SER A 630 4.52 40.71 9.53
C SER A 630 4.95 42.18 9.70
N GLU A 631 6.23 42.52 9.56
CA GLU A 631 6.73 43.90 9.76
C GLU A 631 7.07 44.68 8.48
N ASN A 632 7.13 44.04 7.30
CA ASN A 632 7.44 44.73 6.03
C ASN A 632 6.21 45.20 5.22
N ASN A 633 5.01 45.20 5.81
CA ASN A 633 3.78 45.64 5.11
C ASN A 633 3.16 46.91 5.72
N LYS A 634 3.98 47.72 6.38
CA LYS A 634 3.66 49.12 6.71
C LYS A 634 4.81 49.98 6.21
N ASP A 635 4.46 51.01 5.47
CA ASP A 635 5.33 52.04 4.88
C ASP A 635 5.87 51.71 3.48
N ASN A 636 5.01 51.89 2.48
CA ASN A 636 5.30 52.80 1.35
C ASN A 636 4.06 52.98 0.47
N ASN A 637 3.19 53.89 0.88
CA ASN A 637 2.20 54.49 -0.01
C ASN A 637 2.32 56.01 0.06
N THR A 638 3.27 56.58 -0.70
CA THR A 638 3.22 57.98 -1.14
C THR A 638 3.85 58.13 -2.53
N ASN A 639 2.99 58.35 -3.53
CA ASN A 639 3.11 59.35 -4.59
C ASN A 639 4.52 59.84 -5.01
N THR A 640 4.93 59.61 -6.26
CA THR A 640 4.71 60.57 -7.38
C THR A 640 5.46 60.14 -8.65
N ASN A 641 4.83 60.54 -9.75
CA ASN A 641 5.21 60.37 -11.15
C ASN A 641 6.34 61.36 -11.57
N THR A 642 6.87 61.19 -12.78
CA THR A 642 7.96 61.96 -13.47
C THR A 642 9.38 61.42 -13.22
N GLY A 643 10.28 61.26 -14.17
CA GLY A 643 10.31 61.58 -15.60
C GLY A 643 11.61 61.06 -16.25
N ILE A 644 11.61 61.13 -17.58
CA ILE A 644 12.46 60.54 -18.62
C ILE A 644 13.96 60.93 -18.60
N ARG A 645 14.79 60.04 -19.18
CA ARG A 645 16.13 60.16 -19.83
C ARG A 645 17.26 59.54 -18.98
N GLY A 646 18.15 58.68 -19.48
CA GLY A 646 18.51 58.19 -20.81
C GLY A 646 19.99 57.76 -20.74
N GLY A 647 20.44 56.79 -21.55
CA GLY A 647 21.87 56.53 -21.74
C GLY A 647 22.25 55.06 -21.83
N ASP A 648 22.56 54.64 -23.06
CA ASP A 648 23.30 53.42 -23.40
C ASP A 648 24.66 53.36 -22.68
N ALA A 649 25.05 52.17 -22.20
CA ALA A 649 26.34 51.53 -22.52
C ALA A 649 26.63 50.32 -21.61
N ALA A 650 27.02 49.23 -22.28
CA ALA A 650 27.94 48.17 -21.84
C ALA A 650 27.64 47.44 -20.51
N ILE A 651 27.19 46.20 -20.64
CA ILE A 651 27.25 45.18 -19.58
C ILE A 651 28.63 44.49 -19.69
N PRO A 652 29.55 44.64 -18.71
CA PRO A 652 30.60 43.66 -18.51
C PRO A 652 30.11 42.57 -17.56
N ASP A 653 30.40 41.36 -17.99
CA ASP A 653 30.42 40.09 -17.27
C ASP A 653 30.80 40.25 -15.79
N ALA A 654 29.84 40.00 -14.89
CA ALA A 654 30.06 39.89 -13.46
C ALA A 654 29.45 38.56 -13.00
N GLY A 655 30.33 37.57 -12.84
CA GLY A 655 30.00 36.26 -12.32
C GLY A 655 29.27 36.37 -10.98
N THR A 656 27.99 36.00 -10.98
CA THR A 656 27.25 35.71 -9.76
C THR A 656 27.65 34.32 -9.29
N THR A 657 28.65 34.25 -8.42
CA THR A 657 28.74 33.22 -7.38
C THR A 657 27.42 33.20 -6.62
N SER A 658 26.50 32.30 -7.01
CA SER A 658 25.35 31.94 -6.18
C SER A 658 25.85 31.07 -5.04
N THR A 659 26.46 31.68 -4.02
CA THR A 659 26.77 30.97 -2.78
C THR A 659 25.48 30.59 -2.08
N SER A 660 25.35 29.29 -1.87
CA SER A 660 24.28 28.54 -1.24
C SER A 660 23.84 29.09 0.12
N THR A 661 22.72 29.82 0.15
CA THR A 661 22.00 30.12 1.39
C THR A 661 21.04 29.00 1.80
N THR A 662 20.61 28.14 0.85
CA THR A 662 19.75 26.97 1.12
C THR A 662 20.50 25.80 1.76
N GLU A 663 21.76 25.54 1.41
CA GLU A 663 22.51 24.43 2.02
C GLU A 663 22.88 24.69 3.49
N ARG A 664 22.92 25.95 3.94
CA ARG A 664 23.24 26.29 5.34
C ARG A 664 22.08 26.08 6.33
N ARG A 665 20.84 25.87 5.87
CA ARG A 665 19.68 25.68 6.79
C ARG A 665 19.68 24.33 7.51
N HIS A 666 20.33 23.31 6.96
CA HIS A 666 20.11 21.94 7.42
C HIS A 666 21.16 21.41 8.41
N ALA A 667 22.05 22.23 8.97
CA ALA A 667 23.10 21.77 9.89
C ALA A 667 22.62 21.39 11.33
N ARG A 668 21.32 21.12 11.52
CA ARG A 668 20.72 20.86 12.83
C ARG A 668 20.59 19.38 13.15
N VAL A 669 20.74 19.07 14.45
CA VAL A 669 20.54 17.72 14.99
C VAL A 669 19.36 17.73 15.95
N VAL A 670 18.31 17.00 15.60
CA VAL A 670 17.13 16.82 16.45
C VAL A 670 17.27 15.51 17.21
N HIS A 671 17.26 15.60 18.52
CA HIS A 671 17.29 14.47 19.43
C HIS A 671 15.87 14.10 19.87
N ILE A 672 15.55 12.81 19.77
CA ILE A 672 14.34 12.23 20.31
C ILE A 672 14.73 11.33 21.47
N LEU A 673 14.29 11.70 22.66
CA LEU A 673 14.45 10.92 23.88
C LEU A 673 13.21 10.05 24.06
N HIS A 674 13.42 8.74 24.12
CA HIS A 674 12.36 7.74 24.20
C HIS A 674 12.45 6.96 25.51
N SER A 675 11.32 6.86 26.22
CA SER A 675 11.13 6.05 27.41
C SER A 675 9.92 5.13 27.26
N ASN A 676 10.03 3.89 27.73
CA ASN A 676 8.93 2.94 27.80
C ASN A 676 8.01 3.28 28.99
N GLY A 677 6.72 3.47 28.75
CA GLY A 677 5.72 3.64 29.82
C GLY A 677 5.30 5.09 30.10
N ASN A 678 4.29 5.23 30.98
CA ASN A 678 3.81 6.52 31.47
C ASN A 678 5.00 7.28 32.05
N VAL A 679 5.38 8.39 31.42
CA VAL A 679 6.15 9.40 32.13
C VAL A 679 5.30 9.76 33.32
N ASP A 680 5.81 9.42 34.50
CA ASP A 680 5.22 9.77 35.77
C ASP A 680 4.87 11.26 35.68
N THR A 681 3.58 11.59 35.72
CA THR A 681 3.13 12.98 35.79
C THR A 681 3.44 13.60 37.16
N GLY A 682 4.35 12.97 37.92
CA GLY A 682 4.97 13.50 39.12
C GLY A 682 5.64 14.83 38.82
N THR A 683 4.94 15.88 39.21
CA THR A 683 5.44 17.18 39.67
C THR A 683 6.96 17.34 39.62
N ALA A 684 7.41 18.24 38.76
CA ALA A 684 8.58 19.08 38.98
C ALA A 684 8.16 20.54 38.79
#